data_AF-A0A6C0C2X7-F1
#
_entry.id   AF-A0A6C0C2X7-F1
#
_cell.length_a   1.000
_cell.length_b   1.000
_cell.length_c   1.000
_cell.angle_alpha   90.00
_cell.angle_beta   90.00
_cell.angle_gamma   90.00
#
_symmetry.space_group_name_H-M   'P 1'
#
loop_
_entity.id
_entity.type
_entity.pdbx_description
1 polymer ?
#
loop_
_entity_poly.entity_id
_entity_poly.type
_entity_poly.pdbx_seq_one_letter_code
_entity_poly.pdbx_strand_id
1 'polypeptide(L)'
;MQDVQKVVITGIARDVSRYLPEVLINIDIIRSILEAKGVEVPMCFFISDIADTTLEILRAWSSARRSIVLLFEENTEARFPKRIERLAYGRNQARAYVIREHRDASAVIVMDLDDVNMKIDIAAIAATLNKLAKKGGVDVYGANQEDKYYDRSALLTTRTKRPCLNANWPLCFGLCRGYGLCTGLTTNSLTFRSDALPIDVESCFGGLAIYSARAFLERECVYSERCDKEEQTYARIPDQEICEHVSFHQCLKRTNAARGIVIEPSLLNEGQYKEKRHALAVVQEPISSRTTPRAFFHWSKHYLQADTETRAPRGFFARVWRETMAAGRRPTIIWLRMGSHAQHKRRCDVDAFAEEVLRHITYSIVLITGDGDAGPDDLGTHTLRSLRNSGHVAAWFSQNCISVGTFWGLDLKPFPIGLDSKLDNTTLMHSACNGADVSLPFPPVDTSSTPLVAVDCHIHLSDTRRASRAVPVMKGCSRKEVAAALKRVNHGIAVKNRVPRQEVHQVWKRACFVACCEGNGVDCHRTYEVIALGRIPVVPDRPAVRAMLSHAPVVFSSNLARDLSDPDVLKMWWATLRPQLVGEAARYTRGAQNNCAGLWLSQIQAARYTSAREEQFPGGFLEWDAAAALTSPQMLSTSTRPNTTVPSFRFKSLKILLAFAVLACFSFVFYMGFKRSSDNSLIVR
;
A
#
# COMPACT_ATOMS: atom_id res chain seq x y z
N MET A 1 -8.58 23.26 -13.22
CA MET A 1 -9.44 22.31 -12.50
C MET A 1 -10.80 22.87 -12.06
N GLN A 2 -11.15 24.14 -12.31
CA GLN A 2 -12.43 24.72 -11.86
C GLN A 2 -13.70 23.94 -12.32
N ASP A 3 -13.60 23.15 -13.39
CA ASP A 3 -14.73 22.36 -13.94
C ASP A 3 -14.75 20.87 -13.51
N VAL A 4 -13.73 20.38 -12.80
CA VAL A 4 -13.68 18.98 -12.32
C VAL A 4 -14.11 18.96 -10.87
N GLN A 5 -15.31 18.45 -10.59
CA GLN A 5 -15.89 18.46 -9.25
C GLN A 5 -15.79 17.10 -8.55
N LYS A 6 -15.83 16.00 -9.30
CA LYS A 6 -15.75 14.63 -8.77
C LYS A 6 -14.94 13.72 -9.67
N VAL A 7 -14.01 12.96 -9.09
CA VAL A 7 -13.17 11.97 -9.79
C VAL A 7 -13.26 10.63 -9.05
N VAL A 8 -13.78 9.60 -9.71
CA VAL A 8 -13.89 8.27 -9.08
C VAL A 8 -12.62 7.47 -9.37
N ILE A 9 -12.03 6.81 -8.36
CA ILE A 9 -10.93 5.86 -8.58
C ILE A 9 -11.47 4.43 -8.44
N THR A 10 -11.18 3.57 -9.42
CA THR A 10 -11.66 2.19 -9.42
C THR A 10 -10.61 1.20 -9.91
N GLY A 11 -10.68 -0.03 -9.39
CA GLY A 11 -9.75 -1.10 -9.77
C GLY A 11 -10.23 -2.48 -9.30
N ILE A 12 -9.43 -3.49 -9.63
CA ILE A 12 -9.66 -4.88 -9.22
C ILE A 12 -8.42 -5.42 -8.49
N ALA A 13 -8.60 -6.31 -7.51
CA ALA A 13 -7.52 -6.92 -6.73
C ALA A 13 -7.72 -8.43 -6.58
N ARG A 14 -6.63 -9.18 -6.81
CA ARG A 14 -6.49 -10.59 -6.46
C ARG A 14 -5.02 -10.90 -6.23
N ASP A 15 -4.67 -11.35 -5.02
CA ASP A 15 -3.31 -11.78 -4.64
C ASP A 15 -2.19 -10.75 -4.95
N VAL A 16 -2.46 -9.48 -4.63
CA VAL A 16 -1.59 -8.33 -4.90
C VAL A 16 -0.96 -7.75 -3.63
N SER A 17 -0.98 -8.48 -2.50
CA SER A 17 -0.52 -7.98 -1.19
C SER A 17 0.88 -7.37 -1.21
N ARG A 18 1.78 -7.92 -2.04
CA ARG A 18 3.15 -7.45 -2.22
C ARG A 18 3.26 -6.02 -2.75
N TYR A 19 2.33 -5.60 -3.60
CA TYR A 19 2.40 -4.31 -4.32
C TYR A 19 1.52 -3.24 -3.67
N LEU A 20 0.46 -3.66 -2.98
CA LEU A 20 -0.53 -2.77 -2.40
C LEU A 20 0.03 -1.63 -1.54
N PRO A 21 1.02 -1.81 -0.64
CA PRO A 21 1.49 -0.70 0.20
C PRO A 21 1.91 0.55 -0.60
N GLU A 22 2.69 0.37 -1.67
CA GLU A 22 3.14 1.48 -2.52
C GLU A 22 2.02 2.04 -3.40
N VAL A 23 1.20 1.15 -3.99
CA VAL A 23 0.05 1.56 -4.81
C VAL A 23 -0.94 2.40 -3.99
N LEU A 24 -1.22 1.98 -2.76
CA LEU A 24 -2.14 2.69 -1.86
C LEU A 24 -1.59 4.06 -1.41
N ILE A 25 -0.27 4.18 -1.21
CA ILE A 25 0.38 5.48 -0.97
C ILE A 25 0.15 6.41 -2.16
N ASN A 26 0.34 5.93 -3.39
CA ASN A 26 0.11 6.73 -4.60
C ASN A 26 -1.36 7.18 -4.71
N ILE A 27 -2.31 6.27 -4.43
CA ILE A 27 -3.74 6.58 -4.40
C ILE A 27 -4.05 7.68 -3.38
N ASP A 28 -3.45 7.62 -2.18
CA ASP A 28 -3.64 8.65 -1.15
C ASP A 28 -3.06 10.01 -1.55
N ILE A 29 -1.91 10.03 -2.24
CA ILE A 29 -1.33 11.27 -2.76
C ILE A 29 -2.22 11.87 -3.85
N ILE A 30 -2.71 11.07 -4.80
CA ILE A 30 -3.65 11.50 -5.85
C ILE A 30 -4.89 12.11 -5.19
N ARG A 31 -5.50 11.38 -4.25
CA ARG A 31 -6.67 11.83 -3.49
C ARG A 31 -6.41 13.17 -2.82
N SER A 32 -5.31 13.29 -2.08
CA SER A 32 -4.97 14.49 -1.32
C SER A 32 -4.79 15.72 -2.21
N ILE A 33 -4.13 15.57 -3.37
CA ILE A 33 -3.91 16.66 -4.32
C ILE A 33 -5.22 17.14 -4.96
N LEU A 34 -6.13 16.21 -5.27
CA LEU A 34 -7.43 16.52 -5.85
C LEU A 34 -8.36 17.15 -4.81
N GLU A 35 -8.45 16.58 -3.60
CA GLU A 35 -9.25 17.12 -2.49
C GLU A 35 -8.76 18.52 -2.06
N ALA A 36 -7.44 18.77 -2.07
CA ALA A 36 -6.88 20.11 -1.82
C ALA A 36 -7.33 21.17 -2.86
N LYS A 37 -7.85 20.73 -4.00
CA LYS A 37 -8.42 21.59 -5.05
C LYS A 37 -9.95 21.59 -5.06
N GLY A 38 -10.57 21.02 -4.02
CA GLY A 38 -12.02 20.96 -3.86
C GLY A 38 -12.70 19.85 -4.68
N VAL A 39 -11.97 18.83 -5.12
CA VAL A 39 -12.52 17.71 -5.89
C VAL A 39 -12.89 16.56 -4.97
N GLU A 40 -14.11 16.02 -5.11
CA GLU A 40 -14.53 14.81 -4.41
C GLU A 40 -13.90 13.56 -5.06
N VAL A 41 -13.30 12.68 -4.25
CA VAL A 41 -12.60 11.49 -4.75
C VAL A 41 -13.14 10.19 -4.14
N PRO A 42 -14.33 9.74 -4.54
CA PRO A 42 -14.84 8.42 -4.14
C PRO A 42 -14.04 7.29 -4.80
N MET A 43 -14.00 6.13 -4.15
CA MET A 43 -13.21 4.98 -4.58
C MET A 43 -14.00 3.67 -4.49
N CYS A 44 -13.82 2.78 -5.45
CA CYS A 44 -14.42 1.45 -5.46
C CYS A 44 -13.44 0.40 -5.95
N PHE A 45 -13.19 -0.65 -5.16
CA PHE A 45 -12.32 -1.75 -5.55
C PHE A 45 -13.06 -3.07 -5.46
N PHE A 46 -13.01 -3.86 -6.54
CA PHE A 46 -13.53 -5.22 -6.53
C PHE A 46 -12.42 -6.22 -6.20
N ILE A 47 -12.72 -7.17 -5.33
CA ILE A 47 -11.76 -8.10 -4.73
C ILE A 47 -12.33 -9.51 -4.89
N SER A 48 -11.52 -10.42 -5.44
CA SER A 48 -11.95 -11.79 -5.74
C SER A 48 -10.91 -12.84 -5.34
N ASP A 49 -11.36 -13.98 -4.82
CA ASP A 49 -10.58 -15.21 -4.60
C ASP A 49 -9.17 -14.98 -4.02
N ILE A 50 -9.12 -14.48 -2.79
CA ILE A 50 -7.87 -14.09 -2.12
C ILE A 50 -7.23 -15.28 -1.40
N ALA A 51 -5.95 -15.51 -1.66
CA ALA A 51 -5.09 -16.50 -1.01
C ALA A 51 -3.96 -15.87 -0.16
N ASP A 52 -3.77 -14.55 -0.25
CA ASP A 52 -2.77 -13.79 0.51
C ASP A 52 -3.40 -12.71 1.43
N THR A 53 -2.60 -11.76 1.93
CA THR A 53 -3.08 -10.70 2.84
C THR A 53 -3.71 -9.49 2.12
N THR A 54 -4.05 -9.60 0.83
CA THR A 54 -4.65 -8.51 0.01
C THR A 54 -5.88 -7.90 0.65
N LEU A 55 -6.83 -8.74 1.06
CA LEU A 55 -8.09 -8.28 1.66
C LEU A 55 -7.86 -7.59 3.01
N GLU A 56 -6.92 -8.09 3.80
CA GLU A 56 -6.56 -7.51 5.10
C GLU A 56 -5.95 -6.12 4.93
N ILE A 57 -5.01 -5.96 3.98
CA ILE A 57 -4.38 -4.68 3.67
C ILE A 57 -5.42 -3.67 3.19
N LEU A 58 -6.29 -4.06 2.25
CA LEU A 58 -7.34 -3.17 1.72
C LEU A 58 -8.37 -2.78 2.78
N ARG A 59 -8.80 -3.71 3.65
CA ARG A 59 -9.71 -3.41 4.77
C ARG A 59 -9.07 -2.48 5.80
N ALA A 60 -7.81 -2.74 6.17
CA ALA A 60 -7.08 -1.87 7.09
C ALA A 60 -6.95 -0.45 6.50
N TRP A 61 -6.56 -0.34 5.23
CA TRP A 61 -6.43 0.95 4.55
C TRP A 61 -7.78 1.67 4.37
N SER A 62 -8.84 0.97 4.01
CA SER A 62 -10.16 1.58 3.79
C SER A 62 -10.84 2.02 5.09
N SER A 63 -10.64 1.30 6.19
CA SER A 63 -11.27 1.60 7.49
C SER A 63 -10.97 3.01 8.01
N ALA A 64 -9.79 3.55 7.69
CA ALA A 64 -9.37 4.89 8.07
C ALA A 64 -9.86 5.99 7.10
N ARG A 65 -10.67 5.65 6.09
CA ARG A 65 -10.99 6.53 4.96
C ARG A 65 -12.47 6.54 4.57
N ARG A 66 -13.01 7.74 4.37
CA ARG A 66 -14.37 7.92 3.82
C ARG A 66 -14.40 7.71 2.32
N SER A 67 -15.57 7.34 1.82
CA SER A 67 -15.88 7.20 0.39
C SER A 67 -15.02 6.13 -0.30
N ILE A 68 -14.76 5.01 0.39
CA ILE A 68 -14.11 3.84 -0.19
C ILE A 68 -15.05 2.65 -0.05
N VAL A 69 -15.35 2.00 -1.16
CA VAL A 69 -16.14 0.77 -1.18
C VAL A 69 -15.28 -0.39 -1.65
N LEU A 70 -15.30 -1.47 -0.88
CA LEU A 70 -14.68 -2.74 -1.23
C LEU A 70 -15.81 -3.72 -1.57
N LEU A 71 -15.88 -4.14 -2.82
CA LEU A 71 -16.79 -5.19 -3.29
C LEU A 71 -16.03 -6.51 -3.22
N PHE A 72 -16.41 -7.42 -2.34
CA PHE A 72 -15.73 -8.70 -2.18
C PHE A 72 -16.64 -9.85 -2.61
N GLU A 73 -16.09 -10.76 -3.40
CA GLU A 73 -16.80 -11.96 -3.86
C GLU A 73 -15.87 -13.17 -3.89
N GLU A 74 -16.36 -14.28 -3.33
CA GLU A 74 -15.66 -15.56 -3.33
C GLU A 74 -16.12 -16.45 -4.49
N ASN A 75 -15.31 -17.45 -4.81
CA ASN A 75 -15.60 -18.50 -5.77
C ASN A 75 -15.77 -17.96 -7.21
N THR A 76 -15.11 -16.84 -7.55
CA THR A 76 -15.17 -16.29 -8.91
C THR A 76 -14.34 -17.13 -9.88
N GLU A 77 -13.28 -17.79 -9.40
CA GLU A 77 -12.45 -18.73 -10.15
C GLU A 77 -13.19 -19.98 -10.59
N ALA A 78 -14.03 -20.55 -9.74
CA ALA A 78 -14.85 -21.69 -10.15
C ALA A 78 -15.95 -21.28 -11.13
N ARG A 79 -16.55 -20.09 -10.96
CA ARG A 79 -17.62 -19.58 -11.82
C ARG A 79 -17.14 -19.12 -13.19
N PHE A 80 -15.96 -18.51 -13.22
CA PHE A 80 -15.33 -17.97 -14.41
C PHE A 80 -13.89 -18.52 -14.47
N PRO A 81 -13.67 -19.72 -15.02
CA PRO A 81 -12.35 -20.36 -15.02
C PRO A 81 -11.30 -19.63 -15.86
N LYS A 82 -11.72 -18.83 -16.84
CA LYS A 82 -10.84 -18.02 -17.68
C LYS A 82 -10.45 -16.71 -16.99
N ARG A 83 -9.16 -16.36 -17.08
CA ARG A 83 -8.63 -15.14 -16.43
C ARG A 83 -9.32 -13.89 -16.95
N ILE A 84 -9.44 -13.72 -18.26
CA ILE A 84 -10.03 -12.52 -18.86
C ILE A 84 -11.51 -12.36 -18.51
N GLU A 85 -12.27 -13.46 -18.51
CA GLU A 85 -13.68 -13.44 -18.10
C GLU A 85 -13.84 -12.97 -16.64
N ARG A 86 -12.95 -13.40 -15.74
CA ARG A 86 -12.90 -12.89 -14.36
C ARG A 86 -12.58 -11.41 -14.27
N LEU A 87 -11.55 -10.95 -14.98
CA LEU A 87 -11.18 -9.53 -14.96
C LEU A 87 -12.36 -8.68 -15.48
N ALA A 88 -12.99 -9.11 -16.58
CA ALA A 88 -14.18 -8.47 -17.13
C ALA A 88 -15.33 -8.44 -16.12
N TYR A 89 -15.60 -9.56 -15.44
CA TYR A 89 -16.61 -9.63 -14.39
C TYR A 89 -16.33 -8.63 -13.26
N GLY A 90 -15.12 -8.65 -12.70
CA GLY A 90 -14.74 -7.77 -11.60
C GLY A 90 -14.80 -6.28 -11.98
N ARG A 91 -14.31 -5.92 -13.19
CA ARG A 91 -14.42 -4.54 -13.70
C ARG A 91 -15.88 -4.12 -13.90
N ASN A 92 -16.74 -5.02 -14.39
CA ASN A 92 -18.16 -4.75 -14.53
C ASN A 92 -18.86 -4.58 -13.18
N GLN A 93 -18.49 -5.33 -12.13
CA GLN A 93 -19.02 -5.13 -10.79
C GLN A 93 -18.64 -3.75 -10.23
N ALA A 94 -17.36 -3.39 -10.31
CA ALA A 94 -16.90 -2.08 -9.86
C ALA A 94 -17.56 -0.95 -10.68
N ARG A 95 -17.66 -1.11 -11.99
CA ARG A 95 -18.32 -0.14 -12.88
C ARG A 95 -19.82 0.00 -12.59
N ALA A 96 -20.53 -1.09 -12.34
CA ALA A 96 -21.95 -1.05 -11.99
C ALA A 96 -22.18 -0.23 -10.71
N TYR A 97 -21.28 -0.35 -9.73
CA TYR A 97 -21.28 0.52 -8.56
C TYR A 97 -21.10 1.99 -8.94
N VAL A 98 -20.08 2.33 -9.75
CA VAL A 98 -19.82 3.71 -10.19
C VAL A 98 -21.02 4.31 -10.95
N ILE A 99 -21.66 3.54 -11.84
CA ILE A 99 -22.87 3.97 -12.57
C ILE A 99 -24.06 4.20 -11.64
N ARG A 100 -24.15 3.48 -10.54
CA ARG A 100 -25.26 3.62 -9.60
C ARG A 100 -25.04 4.82 -8.68
N GLU A 101 -23.86 4.94 -8.10
CA GLU A 101 -23.58 5.86 -6.99
C GLU A 101 -22.92 7.18 -7.42
N HIS A 102 -22.26 7.23 -8.59
CA HIS A 102 -21.41 8.35 -9.00
C HIS A 102 -21.68 8.81 -10.44
N ARG A 103 -22.97 8.95 -10.79
CA ARG A 103 -23.41 9.43 -12.11
C ARG A 103 -23.00 10.87 -12.41
N ASP A 104 -22.73 11.63 -11.37
CA ASP A 104 -22.30 13.03 -11.37
C ASP A 104 -20.78 13.19 -11.47
N ALA A 105 -20.02 12.09 -11.55
CA ALA A 105 -18.58 12.15 -11.73
C ALA A 105 -18.21 12.96 -12.98
N SER A 106 -17.08 13.68 -12.91
CA SER A 106 -16.50 14.37 -14.06
C SER A 106 -15.53 13.45 -14.82
N ALA A 107 -14.81 12.59 -14.07
CA ALA A 107 -13.86 11.62 -14.62
C ALA A 107 -13.80 10.35 -13.77
N VAL A 108 -13.27 9.29 -14.36
CA VAL A 108 -13.00 8.01 -13.68
C VAL A 108 -11.56 7.57 -13.97
N ILE A 109 -10.78 7.33 -12.91
CA ILE A 109 -9.45 6.72 -12.99
C ILE A 109 -9.64 5.22 -12.78
N VAL A 110 -9.28 4.43 -13.78
CA VAL A 110 -9.25 2.97 -13.69
C VAL A 110 -7.81 2.53 -13.60
N MET A 111 -7.45 1.73 -12.60
CA MET A 111 -6.07 1.29 -12.42
C MET A 111 -5.98 -0.15 -11.91
N ASP A 112 -4.92 -0.84 -12.31
CA ASP A 112 -4.52 -2.11 -11.72
C ASP A 112 -3.87 -1.89 -10.35
N LEU A 113 -4.07 -2.83 -9.43
CA LEU A 113 -3.53 -2.74 -8.06
C LEU A 113 -2.24 -3.56 -7.87
N ASP A 114 -1.55 -3.85 -8.97
CA ASP A 114 -0.31 -4.61 -9.02
C ASP A 114 0.92 -3.70 -9.18
N ASP A 115 2.05 -4.29 -9.62
CA ASP A 115 3.35 -3.63 -9.65
C ASP A 115 3.40 -2.42 -10.59
N VAL A 116 2.62 -2.40 -11.68
CA VAL A 116 2.68 -1.34 -12.71
C VAL A 116 2.41 0.07 -12.18
N ASN A 117 1.68 0.16 -11.06
CA ASN A 117 1.25 1.40 -10.44
C ASN A 117 2.00 1.74 -9.14
N MET A 118 3.08 1.03 -8.81
CA MET A 118 3.95 1.38 -7.69
C MET A 118 4.69 2.69 -7.91
N LYS A 119 4.93 3.08 -9.17
CA LYS A 119 5.44 4.39 -9.55
C LYS A 119 4.48 5.04 -10.50
N ILE A 120 3.98 6.22 -10.16
CA ILE A 120 3.11 7.01 -11.02
C ILE A 120 3.59 8.46 -10.99
N ASP A 121 3.63 9.12 -12.15
CA ASP A 121 3.76 10.56 -12.21
C ASP A 121 2.43 11.22 -11.79
N ILE A 122 2.36 11.58 -10.51
CA ILE A 122 1.18 12.21 -9.91
C ILE A 122 0.88 13.58 -10.53
N ALA A 123 1.92 14.32 -10.94
CA ALA A 123 1.72 15.61 -11.60
C ALA A 123 1.09 15.42 -12.98
N ALA A 124 1.49 14.36 -13.69
CA ALA A 124 0.89 13.99 -14.97
C ALA A 124 -0.60 13.62 -14.83
N ILE A 125 -1.03 12.94 -13.76
CA ILE A 125 -2.46 12.69 -13.51
C ILE A 125 -3.26 14.00 -13.47
N ALA A 126 -2.80 14.97 -12.67
CA ALA A 126 -3.48 16.26 -12.55
C ALA A 126 -3.45 17.04 -13.88
N ALA A 127 -2.35 16.97 -14.63
CA ALA A 127 -2.26 17.57 -15.96
C ALA A 127 -3.26 16.94 -16.94
N THR A 128 -3.35 15.61 -16.97
CA THR A 128 -4.25 14.85 -17.84
C THR A 128 -5.72 15.10 -17.49
N LEU A 129 -6.08 15.18 -16.21
CA LEU A 129 -7.43 15.58 -15.79
C LEU A 129 -7.79 17.00 -16.27
N ASN A 130 -6.83 17.93 -16.29
CA ASN A 130 -7.05 19.25 -16.88
C ASN A 130 -7.18 19.20 -18.42
N LYS A 131 -6.47 18.30 -19.10
CA LYS A 131 -6.64 18.09 -20.56
C LYS A 131 -8.04 17.57 -20.85
N LEU A 132 -8.49 16.55 -20.11
CA LEU A 132 -9.83 15.95 -20.22
C LEU A 132 -10.95 16.96 -19.96
N ALA A 133 -10.76 17.89 -19.02
CA ALA A 133 -11.73 18.94 -18.71
C ALA A 133 -11.85 20.00 -19.83
N LYS A 134 -10.78 20.23 -20.59
CA LYS A 134 -10.85 21.11 -21.77
C LYS A 134 -11.67 20.38 -22.83
N LYS A 135 -12.76 20.98 -23.31
CA LYS A 135 -13.61 20.42 -24.38
C LYS A 135 -12.76 20.08 -25.62
N GLY A 136 -12.32 18.83 -25.69
CA GLY A 136 -11.53 18.25 -26.76
C GLY A 136 -12.01 16.81 -26.93
N GLY A 137 -12.04 16.32 -28.16
CA GLY A 137 -12.65 15.03 -28.51
C GLY A 137 -11.95 13.79 -27.96
N VAL A 138 -11.14 13.89 -26.90
CA VAL A 138 -10.47 12.74 -26.26
C VAL A 138 -11.23 12.40 -24.98
N ASP A 139 -11.71 11.16 -24.92
CA ASP A 139 -12.49 10.62 -23.82
C ASP A 139 -11.71 9.64 -22.94
N VAL A 140 -10.60 9.10 -23.43
CA VAL A 140 -9.79 8.11 -22.70
C VAL A 140 -8.30 8.41 -22.90
N TYR A 141 -7.58 8.53 -21.79
CA TYR A 141 -6.12 8.66 -21.75
C TYR A 141 -5.53 7.43 -21.06
N GLY A 142 -4.88 6.55 -21.81
CA GLY A 142 -4.13 5.41 -21.28
C GLY A 142 -2.70 5.81 -20.90
N ALA A 143 -2.17 5.20 -19.83
CA ALA A 143 -0.82 5.46 -19.35
C ALA A 143 0.26 4.84 -20.26
N ASN A 144 1.45 5.44 -20.20
CA ASN A 144 2.66 5.03 -20.88
C ASN A 144 3.72 4.52 -19.87
N GLN A 145 4.74 3.82 -20.37
CA GLN A 145 5.87 3.31 -19.59
C GLN A 145 7.19 3.71 -20.26
N GLU A 146 8.24 3.98 -19.48
CA GLU A 146 9.54 4.42 -20.01
C GLU A 146 10.29 3.35 -20.82
N ASP A 147 10.23 2.07 -20.42
CA ASP A 147 10.94 0.98 -21.11
C ASP A 147 10.04 0.26 -22.12
N LYS A 148 9.01 -0.45 -21.63
CA LYS A 148 8.14 -1.27 -22.47
C LYS A 148 6.70 -1.04 -22.09
N TYR A 149 5.87 -0.82 -23.10
CA TYR A 149 4.44 -0.72 -22.94
C TYR A 149 3.88 -1.99 -22.28
N TYR A 150 3.30 -1.84 -21.08
CA TYR A 150 2.95 -2.93 -20.17
C TYR A 150 1.84 -3.81 -20.75
N ASP A 151 0.70 -3.19 -21.08
CA ASP A 151 -0.51 -3.89 -21.45
C ASP A 151 -0.69 -4.00 -22.97
N ARG A 152 0.21 -4.74 -23.61
CA ARG A 152 0.19 -4.98 -25.07
C ARG A 152 -1.09 -5.66 -25.56
N SER A 153 -1.78 -6.40 -24.68
CA SER A 153 -3.03 -7.07 -25.00
C SER A 153 -4.20 -6.09 -25.09
N ALA A 154 -4.16 -4.99 -24.35
CA ALA A 154 -5.14 -3.90 -24.45
C ALA A 154 -4.87 -2.93 -25.62
N LEU A 155 -3.71 -3.00 -26.28
CA LEU A 155 -3.33 -2.07 -27.35
C LEU A 155 -3.88 -2.49 -28.71
N LEU A 156 -4.76 -1.65 -29.27
CA LEU A 156 -5.31 -1.78 -30.62
C LEU A 156 -5.13 -0.46 -31.37
N THR A 157 -4.89 -0.51 -32.69
CA THR A 157 -4.61 0.70 -33.47
C THR A 157 -5.36 0.69 -34.80
N THR A 158 -5.52 1.85 -35.43
CA THR A 158 -6.22 1.98 -36.73
C THR A 158 -5.58 1.10 -37.82
N ARG A 159 -4.25 0.93 -37.76
CA ARG A 159 -3.47 0.12 -38.71
C ARG A 159 -3.48 -1.36 -38.35
N THR A 160 -3.38 -1.67 -37.06
CA THR A 160 -3.41 -3.03 -36.56
C THR A 160 -4.79 -3.29 -36.01
N LYS A 161 -5.71 -3.73 -36.87
CA LYS A 161 -7.03 -4.21 -36.46
C LYS A 161 -6.97 -5.53 -35.66
N ARG A 162 -5.88 -5.76 -34.92
CA ARG A 162 -5.58 -6.90 -34.04
C ARG A 162 -4.73 -6.42 -32.85
N PRO A 163 -4.85 -7.03 -31.66
CA PRO A 163 -3.99 -6.73 -30.52
C PRO A 163 -2.50 -6.91 -30.85
N CYS A 164 -1.64 -6.09 -30.23
CA CYS A 164 -0.19 -6.10 -30.43
C CYS A 164 0.53 -7.25 -29.72
N LEU A 165 0.16 -8.48 -30.03
CA LEU A 165 0.77 -9.72 -29.52
C LEU A 165 1.88 -10.21 -30.45
N ASN A 166 2.73 -11.14 -29.98
CA ASN A 166 3.97 -11.57 -30.66
C ASN A 166 3.77 -11.95 -32.14
N ALA A 167 2.60 -12.46 -32.54
CA ALA A 167 2.30 -12.82 -33.92
C ALA A 167 2.01 -11.62 -34.86
N ASN A 168 1.61 -10.46 -34.33
CA ASN A 168 1.26 -9.25 -35.12
C ASN A 168 2.29 -8.12 -34.96
N TRP A 169 3.45 -8.41 -34.37
CA TRP A 169 4.49 -7.43 -34.04
C TRP A 169 4.96 -6.55 -35.21
N PRO A 170 5.16 -7.04 -36.45
CA PRO A 170 5.59 -6.22 -37.58
C PRO A 170 4.58 -5.12 -37.97
N LEU A 171 3.29 -5.34 -37.72
CA LEU A 171 2.24 -4.37 -38.00
C LEU A 171 2.20 -3.27 -36.93
N CYS A 172 2.38 -3.62 -35.65
CA CYS A 172 2.46 -2.65 -34.56
C CYS A 172 3.74 -1.82 -34.62
N PHE A 173 4.81 -2.40 -35.16
CA PHE A 173 6.07 -1.71 -35.50
C PHE A 173 5.87 -0.53 -36.48
N GLY A 174 4.88 -0.64 -37.37
CA GLY A 174 4.51 0.43 -38.31
C GLY A 174 3.93 1.69 -37.67
N LEU A 175 3.35 1.60 -36.46
CA LEU A 175 2.95 2.79 -35.68
C LEU A 175 4.15 3.52 -35.13
N CYS A 176 5.05 2.76 -34.52
CA CYS A 176 6.24 3.30 -33.87
C CYS A 176 7.08 4.11 -34.86
N ARG A 177 7.22 3.64 -36.11
CA ARG A 177 7.82 4.43 -37.22
C ARG A 177 6.95 5.57 -37.72
N GLY A 178 5.64 5.37 -37.87
CA GLY A 178 4.71 6.37 -38.44
C GLY A 178 4.56 7.65 -37.60
N TYR A 179 4.78 7.55 -36.29
CA TYR A 179 4.79 8.70 -35.37
C TYR A 179 6.20 9.18 -34.99
N GLY A 180 7.26 8.60 -35.58
CA GLY A 180 8.65 8.97 -35.26
C GLY A 180 9.10 8.61 -33.83
N LEU A 181 8.48 7.60 -33.21
CA LEU A 181 8.58 7.32 -31.77
C LEU A 181 9.68 6.33 -31.38
N CYS A 182 10.46 5.80 -32.34
CA CYS A 182 11.50 4.81 -32.08
C CYS A 182 12.88 5.47 -31.94
N THR A 183 13.44 5.53 -30.73
CA THR A 183 14.85 5.93 -30.50
C THR A 183 15.83 4.76 -30.43
N GLY A 184 15.36 3.53 -30.65
CA GLY A 184 16.20 2.33 -30.69
C GLY A 184 15.35 1.10 -30.37
N LEU A 185 15.07 0.27 -31.37
CA LEU A 185 14.20 -0.89 -31.21
C LEU A 185 14.98 -2.19 -31.39
N THR A 186 14.97 -3.01 -30.35
CA THR A 186 15.05 -4.47 -30.50
C THR A 186 13.65 -4.99 -30.80
N THR A 187 13.53 -6.18 -31.39
CA THR A 187 12.30 -6.79 -31.90
C THR A 187 11.21 -7.09 -30.84
N ASN A 188 11.31 -6.62 -29.59
CA ASN A 188 10.44 -7.06 -28.48
C ASN A 188 9.92 -5.96 -27.53
N SER A 189 10.31 -4.68 -27.67
CA SER A 189 9.85 -3.58 -26.81
C SER A 189 9.13 -2.51 -27.62
N LEU A 190 7.93 -2.10 -27.17
CA LEU A 190 7.21 -0.95 -27.73
C LEU A 190 7.35 0.15 -26.69
N THR A 191 7.93 1.28 -27.07
CA THR A 191 8.27 2.36 -26.15
C THR A 191 7.80 3.66 -26.76
N PHE A 192 7.13 4.50 -25.96
CA PHE A 192 6.69 5.81 -26.40
C PHE A 192 7.45 6.88 -25.61
N ARG A 193 8.01 7.86 -26.30
CA ARG A 193 8.73 8.96 -25.64
C ARG A 193 7.77 9.79 -24.80
N SER A 194 8.13 10.10 -23.56
CA SER A 194 7.28 10.84 -22.64
C SER A 194 6.99 12.29 -23.06
N ASP A 195 7.81 12.85 -23.94
CA ASP A 195 7.66 14.19 -24.51
C ASP A 195 6.85 14.21 -25.83
N ALA A 196 6.36 13.06 -26.30
CA ALA A 196 5.55 12.98 -27.50
C ALA A 196 4.13 13.53 -27.30
N LEU A 197 3.50 13.94 -28.41
CA LEU A 197 2.08 14.27 -28.42
C LEU A 197 1.22 13.03 -28.12
N PRO A 198 -0.01 13.22 -27.59
CA PRO A 198 -0.96 12.11 -27.41
C PRO A 198 -1.13 11.27 -28.68
N ILE A 199 -1.10 9.95 -28.54
CA ILE A 199 -1.07 8.99 -29.65
C ILE A 199 -2.46 8.38 -29.81
N ASP A 200 -3.12 8.67 -30.92
CA ASP A 200 -4.45 8.13 -31.23
C ASP A 200 -4.41 6.62 -31.50
N VAL A 201 -5.32 5.90 -30.85
CA VAL A 201 -5.42 4.43 -30.88
C VAL A 201 -6.88 3.97 -30.84
N GLU A 202 -7.10 2.69 -31.09
CA GLU A 202 -8.44 2.07 -30.96
C GLU A 202 -8.70 1.58 -29.54
N SER A 203 -7.64 1.19 -28.82
CA SER A 203 -7.72 0.78 -27.42
C SER A 203 -6.33 0.91 -26.78
N CYS A 204 -6.28 1.34 -25.52
CA CYS A 204 -5.09 1.31 -24.67
C CYS A 204 -5.51 1.28 -23.19
N PHE A 205 -4.64 0.79 -22.31
CA PHE A 205 -4.85 0.82 -20.86
C PHE A 205 -3.53 1.05 -20.14
N GLY A 206 -2.54 0.18 -20.35
CA GLY A 206 -1.20 0.38 -19.78
C GLY A 206 -1.19 0.29 -18.24
N GLY A 207 -2.13 -0.44 -17.65
CA GLY A 207 -2.27 -0.55 -16.19
C GLY A 207 -2.97 0.63 -15.51
N LEU A 208 -3.13 1.77 -16.18
CA LEU A 208 -3.85 2.94 -15.67
C LEU A 208 -4.46 3.75 -16.82
N ALA A 209 -5.75 4.06 -16.75
CA ALA A 209 -6.40 4.95 -17.71
C ALA A 209 -7.35 5.94 -17.02
N ILE A 210 -7.41 7.15 -17.58
CA ILE A 210 -8.31 8.22 -17.13
C ILE A 210 -9.39 8.41 -18.19
N TYR A 211 -10.63 8.16 -17.78
CA TYR A 211 -11.82 8.25 -18.62
C TYR A 211 -12.61 9.54 -18.32
N SER A 212 -13.19 10.15 -19.35
CA SER A 212 -14.33 11.04 -19.17
C SER A 212 -15.47 10.26 -18.53
N ALA A 213 -16.22 10.88 -17.62
CA ALA A 213 -17.38 10.21 -17.05
C ALA A 213 -18.42 9.86 -18.12
N ARG A 214 -18.58 10.70 -19.15
CA ARG A 214 -19.47 10.41 -20.29
C ARG A 214 -19.11 9.10 -20.99
N ALA A 215 -17.83 8.79 -21.15
CA ALA A 215 -17.39 7.55 -21.76
C ALA A 215 -17.51 6.37 -20.77
N PHE A 216 -16.99 6.52 -19.55
CA PHE A 216 -17.01 5.40 -18.59
C PHE A 216 -18.43 4.96 -18.23
N LEU A 217 -19.38 5.89 -18.13
CA LEU A 217 -20.76 5.63 -17.71
C LEU A 217 -21.70 5.15 -18.85
N GLU A 218 -21.17 4.90 -20.06
CA GLU A 218 -21.96 4.48 -21.24
C GLU A 218 -22.67 3.14 -21.03
N ARG A 219 -23.99 3.13 -20.84
CA ARG A 219 -24.71 1.94 -20.34
C ARG A 219 -24.70 0.75 -21.29
N GLU A 220 -24.58 1.00 -22.59
CA GLU A 220 -24.55 -0.04 -23.62
C GLU A 220 -23.22 -0.81 -23.64
N CYS A 221 -22.16 -0.25 -23.04
CA CYS A 221 -20.83 -0.84 -23.07
C CYS A 221 -20.49 -1.56 -21.79
N VAL A 222 -19.91 -2.76 -21.92
CA VAL A 222 -19.48 -3.64 -20.83
C VAL A 222 -18.11 -4.24 -21.16
N TYR A 223 -17.33 -4.56 -20.12
CA TYR A 223 -16.11 -5.36 -20.27
C TYR A 223 -16.50 -6.80 -20.64
N SER A 224 -15.83 -7.40 -21.60
CA SER A 224 -16.16 -8.74 -22.11
C SER A 224 -14.94 -9.45 -22.71
N GLU A 225 -14.87 -10.77 -22.62
CA GLU A 225 -13.89 -11.58 -23.38
C GLU A 225 -14.23 -11.70 -24.87
N ARG A 226 -15.46 -11.31 -25.27
CA ARG A 226 -15.97 -11.41 -26.65
C ARG A 226 -16.06 -10.03 -27.30
N CYS A 227 -15.61 -9.95 -28.55
CA CYS A 227 -16.01 -8.90 -29.49
C CYS A 227 -17.25 -9.35 -30.27
N ASP A 228 -18.06 -8.39 -30.73
CA ASP A 228 -19.28 -8.68 -31.47
C ASP A 228 -19.01 -9.39 -32.81
N LYS A 229 -19.99 -10.17 -33.28
CA LYS A 229 -19.85 -11.12 -34.39
C LYS A 229 -19.40 -10.49 -35.73
N GLU A 230 -19.72 -9.22 -35.98
CA GLU A 230 -19.25 -8.50 -37.18
C GLU A 230 -17.76 -8.11 -37.09
N GLU A 231 -17.23 -7.98 -35.87
CA GLU A 231 -15.81 -7.69 -35.59
C GLU A 231 -14.97 -8.95 -35.38
N GLN A 232 -15.57 -10.15 -35.47
CA GLN A 232 -14.83 -11.43 -35.46
C GLN A 232 -13.88 -11.59 -36.66
N THR A 233 -13.95 -10.71 -37.66
CA THR A 233 -12.91 -10.59 -38.70
C THR A 233 -11.53 -10.24 -38.11
N TYR A 234 -11.50 -9.60 -36.93
CA TYR A 234 -10.30 -9.17 -36.21
C TYR A 234 -9.74 -10.23 -35.25
N ALA A 235 -10.55 -11.21 -34.87
CA ALA A 235 -10.25 -12.23 -33.85
C ALA A 235 -10.05 -13.65 -34.42
N ARG A 236 -9.69 -13.80 -35.69
CA ARG A 236 -9.39 -15.11 -36.31
C ARG A 236 -8.04 -15.71 -35.90
N ILE A 237 -7.73 -15.70 -34.61
CA ILE A 237 -6.75 -16.61 -34.02
C ILE A 237 -7.58 -17.53 -33.12
N PRO A 238 -7.81 -18.79 -33.53
CA PRO A 238 -8.41 -19.78 -32.64
C PRO A 238 -7.68 -19.76 -31.30
N ASP A 239 -8.43 -19.74 -30.21
CA ASP A 239 -7.94 -19.86 -28.82
C ASP A 239 -7.24 -18.64 -28.18
N GLN A 240 -7.30 -17.44 -28.80
CA GLN A 240 -6.74 -16.23 -28.18
C GLN A 240 -7.80 -15.40 -27.45
N GLU A 241 -7.72 -15.35 -26.12
CA GLU A 241 -8.55 -14.47 -25.29
C GLU A 241 -8.25 -12.99 -25.60
N ILE A 242 -9.30 -12.20 -25.87
CA ILE A 242 -9.19 -10.76 -26.14
C ILE A 242 -9.23 -10.02 -24.81
N CYS A 243 -8.30 -9.09 -24.57
CA CYS A 243 -8.32 -8.26 -23.37
C CYS A 243 -9.66 -7.52 -23.22
N GLU A 244 -10.19 -7.52 -22.01
CA GLU A 244 -11.51 -6.96 -21.69
C GLU A 244 -11.60 -5.45 -21.95
N HIS A 245 -10.47 -4.73 -21.93
CA HIS A 245 -10.43 -3.31 -22.30
C HIS A 245 -10.68 -3.07 -23.78
N VAL A 246 -10.25 -3.99 -24.65
CA VAL A 246 -10.43 -3.85 -26.11
C VAL A 246 -11.92 -3.88 -26.46
N SER A 247 -12.66 -4.85 -25.93
CA SER A 247 -14.10 -4.96 -26.18
C SER A 247 -14.86 -3.75 -25.63
N PHE A 248 -14.47 -3.25 -24.45
CA PHE A 248 -15.06 -2.04 -23.88
C PHE A 248 -14.81 -0.81 -24.76
N HIS A 249 -13.57 -0.55 -25.18
CA HIS A 249 -13.22 0.59 -26.02
C HIS A 249 -13.85 0.54 -27.42
N GLN A 250 -13.92 -0.63 -28.04
CA GLN A 250 -14.62 -0.80 -29.33
C GLN A 250 -16.11 -0.46 -29.20
N CYS A 251 -16.77 -0.90 -28.13
CA CYS A 251 -18.15 -0.50 -27.87
C CYS A 251 -18.29 1.01 -27.71
N LEU A 252 -17.36 1.67 -27.00
CA LEU A 252 -17.36 3.13 -26.85
C LEU A 252 -17.26 3.85 -28.19
N LYS A 253 -16.38 3.38 -29.10
CA LYS A 253 -16.26 3.95 -30.44
C LYS A 253 -17.46 3.65 -31.32
N ARG A 254 -18.11 2.49 -31.18
CA ARG A 254 -19.34 2.18 -31.90
C ARG A 254 -20.48 3.10 -31.50
N THR A 255 -20.68 3.29 -30.21
CA THR A 255 -21.75 4.16 -29.67
C THR A 255 -21.50 5.63 -29.99
N ASN A 256 -20.24 6.03 -30.16
CA ASN A 256 -19.88 7.35 -30.67
C ASN A 256 -18.48 7.34 -31.33
N ALA A 257 -18.46 7.36 -32.67
CA ALA A 257 -17.23 7.30 -33.45
C ALA A 257 -16.31 8.52 -33.28
N ALA A 258 -16.82 9.63 -32.72
CA ALA A 258 -16.03 10.82 -32.41
C ALA A 258 -15.25 10.72 -31.09
N ARG A 259 -15.39 9.63 -30.32
CA ARG A 259 -14.62 9.41 -29.08
C ARG A 259 -13.15 9.13 -29.40
N GLY A 260 -12.27 10.01 -28.96
CA GLY A 260 -10.83 9.84 -29.01
C GLY A 260 -10.34 8.97 -27.85
N ILE A 261 -9.49 8.00 -28.17
CA ILE A 261 -8.80 7.15 -27.21
C ILE A 261 -7.32 7.30 -27.51
N VAL A 262 -6.55 7.78 -26.54
CA VAL A 262 -5.13 8.08 -26.77
C VAL A 262 -4.25 7.46 -25.69
N ILE A 263 -3.05 7.09 -26.07
CA ILE A 263 -1.95 6.94 -25.10
C ILE A 263 -1.47 8.35 -24.78
N GLU A 264 -1.39 8.70 -23.50
CA GLU A 264 -0.82 9.94 -23.01
C GLU A 264 0.65 9.70 -22.66
N PRO A 265 1.63 10.08 -23.50
CA PRO A 265 3.01 9.67 -23.28
C PRO A 265 3.61 10.25 -22.00
N SER A 266 3.12 11.42 -21.57
CA SER A 266 3.51 12.06 -20.31
C SER A 266 2.89 11.44 -19.06
N LEU A 267 1.81 10.65 -19.19
CA LEU A 267 1.19 9.93 -18.09
C LEU A 267 1.96 8.63 -17.86
N LEU A 268 3.04 8.72 -17.10
CA LEU A 268 3.91 7.59 -16.82
C LEU A 268 3.45 6.82 -15.58
N ASN A 269 3.30 5.51 -15.74
CA ASN A 269 3.34 4.55 -14.65
C ASN A 269 4.41 3.49 -14.98
N GLU A 270 4.99 2.85 -13.97
CA GLU A 270 6.01 1.83 -14.22
C GLU A 270 6.02 0.73 -13.16
N GLY A 271 5.97 -0.51 -13.64
CA GLY A 271 6.18 -1.71 -12.84
C GLY A 271 7.64 -2.13 -12.79
N GLN A 272 8.06 -2.75 -11.69
CA GLN A 272 9.41 -3.30 -11.59
C GLN A 272 9.49 -4.64 -12.34
N TYR A 273 9.54 -4.60 -13.68
CA TYR A 273 9.84 -5.80 -14.48
C TYR A 273 11.01 -5.62 -15.44
N LYS A 274 12.20 -5.52 -14.84
CA LYS A 274 13.46 -6.14 -15.29
C LYS A 274 14.37 -6.19 -14.06
N GLU A 275 14.88 -7.38 -13.75
CA GLU A 275 16.00 -7.52 -12.82
C GLU A 275 17.20 -6.72 -13.33
N LYS A 276 17.26 -5.45 -12.96
CA LYS A 276 18.51 -4.75 -12.73
C LYS A 276 18.52 -4.36 -11.27
N ARG A 277 19.37 -5.09 -10.54
CA ARG A 277 20.13 -4.59 -9.40
C ARG A 277 20.44 -3.11 -9.57
N HIS A 278 19.58 -2.25 -9.05
CA HIS A 278 19.97 -0.94 -8.58
C HIS A 278 19.25 -0.75 -7.25
N ALA A 279 20.06 -0.56 -6.22
CA ALA A 279 19.74 -0.31 -4.82
C ALA A 279 18.40 0.46 -4.65
N LEU A 280 17.52 0.12 -3.72
CA LEU A 280 17.71 0.47 -2.30
C LEU A 280 18.55 1.75 -2.11
N ALA A 281 18.25 2.78 -2.89
CA ALA A 281 18.87 4.09 -2.81
C ALA A 281 17.79 5.18 -2.79
N VAL A 282 16.72 4.99 -1.98
CA VAL A 282 15.96 6.09 -1.37
C VAL A 282 15.54 5.70 0.06
N VAL A 283 16.49 5.19 0.85
CA VAL A 283 16.71 5.59 2.26
C VAL A 283 18.21 5.47 2.50
N GLN A 284 19.01 6.07 1.62
CA GLN A 284 20.37 6.45 1.98
C GLN A 284 20.24 7.78 2.71
N GLU A 285 19.83 7.72 3.96
CA GLU A 285 20.58 8.27 5.07
C GLU A 285 19.85 7.88 6.37
N PRO A 286 20.60 7.57 7.44
CA PRO A 286 20.03 7.27 8.74
C PRO A 286 19.15 8.42 9.26
N ILE A 287 18.33 8.13 10.28
CA ILE A 287 17.91 9.12 11.28
C ILE A 287 19.16 9.54 12.06
N SER A 288 20.14 10.11 11.36
CA SER A 288 21.23 10.89 11.92
C SER A 288 20.91 12.35 11.64
N SER A 289 21.43 13.22 12.48
CA SER A 289 21.19 14.67 12.52
C SER A 289 21.44 15.47 11.21
N ARG A 290 21.68 14.84 10.05
CA ARG A 290 21.97 15.51 8.78
C ARG A 290 20.86 15.42 7.73
N THR A 291 19.91 14.48 7.83
CA THR A 291 18.84 14.28 6.83
C THR A 291 17.58 13.64 7.43
N THR A 292 17.22 13.98 8.68
CA THR A 292 15.89 13.65 9.19
C THR A 292 14.82 14.17 8.22
N PRO A 293 13.88 13.31 7.76
CA PRO A 293 12.73 13.78 7.00
C PRO A 293 12.08 14.93 7.77
N ARG A 294 11.72 16.03 7.08
CA ARG A 294 11.11 17.24 7.70
C ARG A 294 9.89 16.97 8.61
N ALA A 295 9.37 15.73 8.61
CA ALA A 295 8.24 15.26 9.39
C ALA A 295 8.56 14.84 10.84
N PHE A 296 9.81 14.52 11.20
CA PHE A 296 10.17 14.06 12.55
C PHE A 296 10.66 15.23 13.42
N PHE A 297 10.00 15.46 14.56
CA PHE A 297 10.45 16.44 15.52
C PHE A 297 11.50 15.87 16.47
N HIS A 298 12.65 16.53 16.56
CA HIS A 298 13.67 16.22 17.54
C HIS A 298 13.90 17.39 18.50
N TRP A 299 14.17 17.09 19.76
CA TRP A 299 14.30 18.11 20.81
C TRP A 299 15.62 18.88 20.75
N SER A 300 16.72 18.21 20.45
CA SER A 300 18.01 18.81 20.08
C SER A 300 19.00 17.72 19.70
N LYS A 301 20.10 18.08 19.04
CA LYS A 301 21.20 17.14 18.78
C LYS A 301 21.78 16.57 20.09
N HIS A 302 21.92 17.40 21.12
CA HIS A 302 22.44 16.98 22.43
C HIS A 302 21.50 15.98 23.12
N TYR A 303 20.18 16.18 23.03
CA TYR A 303 19.19 15.26 23.60
C TYR A 303 19.28 13.87 22.97
N LEU A 304 19.45 13.81 21.64
CA LEU A 304 19.61 12.55 20.90
C LEU A 304 20.92 11.81 21.19
N GLN A 305 21.96 12.55 21.60
CA GLN A 305 23.30 12.01 21.86
C GLN A 305 23.56 11.72 23.33
N ALA A 306 22.70 12.19 24.23
CA ALA A 306 22.84 11.96 25.65
C ALA A 306 22.57 10.50 26.01
N ASP A 307 23.23 10.00 27.06
CA ASP A 307 23.03 8.64 27.54
C ASP A 307 21.55 8.35 27.83
N THR A 308 21.14 7.10 27.61
CA THR A 308 19.77 6.60 27.81
C THR A 308 19.18 6.98 29.17
N GLU A 309 20.01 6.95 30.22
CA GLU A 309 19.58 7.25 31.59
C GLU A 309 19.67 8.74 31.96
N THR A 310 20.24 9.56 31.09
CA THR A 310 20.34 11.02 31.30
C THR A 310 19.01 11.66 30.96
N ARG A 311 18.32 12.21 31.97
CA ARG A 311 17.04 12.91 31.78
C ARG A 311 17.24 14.32 31.26
N ALA A 312 16.25 14.82 30.52
CA ALA A 312 16.20 16.24 30.19
C ALA A 312 16.05 17.10 31.47
N PRO A 313 16.72 18.26 31.56
CA PRO A 313 16.50 19.23 32.63
C PRO A 313 15.04 19.71 32.67
N ARG A 314 14.55 20.10 33.85
CA ARG A 314 13.20 20.68 34.00
C ARG A 314 13.04 21.91 33.10
N GLY A 315 11.91 22.02 32.41
CA GLY A 315 11.62 23.13 31.49
C GLY A 315 12.30 23.01 30.12
N PHE A 316 13.12 21.98 29.89
CA PHE A 316 13.74 21.73 28.58
C PHE A 316 12.69 21.56 27.49
N PHE A 317 11.70 20.69 27.71
CA PHE A 317 10.68 20.38 26.72
C PHE A 317 9.80 21.61 26.43
N ALA A 318 9.34 22.32 27.47
CA ALA A 318 8.57 23.56 27.30
C ALA A 318 9.33 24.65 26.53
N ARG A 319 10.64 24.81 26.78
CA ARG A 319 11.47 25.79 26.08
C ARG A 319 11.59 25.46 24.59
N VAL A 320 12.02 24.24 24.29
CA VAL A 320 12.23 23.79 22.89
C VAL A 320 10.92 23.81 22.10
N TRP A 321 9.80 23.42 22.73
CA TRP A 321 8.48 23.49 22.12
C TRP A 321 8.10 24.93 21.73
N ARG A 322 8.26 25.89 22.64
CA ARG A 322 7.97 27.31 22.37
C ARG A 322 8.81 27.86 21.22
N GLU A 323 10.12 27.58 21.22
CA GLU A 323 11.03 28.00 20.16
C GLU A 323 10.61 27.40 18.80
N THR A 324 10.18 26.13 18.79
CA THR A 324 9.71 25.44 17.58
C THR A 324 8.44 26.07 17.02
N MET A 325 7.45 26.34 17.88
CA MET A 325 6.20 26.97 17.47
C MET A 325 6.41 28.43 17.02
N ALA A 326 7.30 29.18 17.70
CA ALA A 326 7.66 30.54 17.32
C ALA A 326 8.33 30.62 15.93
N ALA A 327 9.05 29.56 15.54
CA ALA A 327 9.61 29.41 14.20
C ALA A 327 8.59 28.98 13.13
N GLY A 328 7.29 28.96 13.45
CA GLY A 328 6.20 28.58 12.54
C GLY A 328 6.17 27.09 12.20
N ARG A 329 6.86 26.23 12.97
CA ARG A 329 6.87 24.78 12.75
C ARG A 329 5.74 24.12 13.52
N ARG A 330 5.09 23.14 12.90
CA ARG A 330 3.99 22.35 13.50
C ARG A 330 4.31 20.85 13.45
N PRO A 331 5.07 20.33 14.42
CA PRO A 331 5.49 18.93 14.42
C PRO A 331 4.32 17.96 14.67
N THR A 332 4.10 17.00 13.76
CA THR A 332 3.03 16.00 13.86
C THR A 332 3.52 14.61 14.32
N ILE A 333 4.84 14.40 14.37
CA ILE A 333 5.47 13.18 14.91
C ILE A 333 6.46 13.62 15.98
N ILE A 334 6.29 13.15 17.21
CA ILE A 334 7.13 13.49 18.36
C ILE A 334 7.84 12.23 18.84
N TRP A 335 9.17 12.28 18.90
CA TRP A 335 9.98 11.21 19.50
C TRP A 335 10.48 11.60 20.89
N LEU A 336 10.43 10.67 21.85
CA LEU A 336 10.89 10.84 23.23
C LEU A 336 11.72 9.64 23.69
N ARG A 337 12.72 9.90 24.54
CA ARG A 337 13.40 8.82 25.27
C ARG A 337 12.50 8.30 26.38
N MET A 338 12.47 6.98 26.53
CA MET A 338 11.74 6.30 27.60
C MET A 338 12.67 6.04 28.80
N GLY A 339 13.94 5.72 28.55
CA GLY A 339 14.94 5.38 29.57
C GLY A 339 14.53 4.15 30.40
N SER A 340 15.18 3.96 31.56
CA SER A 340 14.81 2.87 32.50
C SER A 340 14.14 3.38 33.78
N HIS A 341 14.09 4.70 33.99
CA HIS A 341 13.52 5.33 35.19
C HIS A 341 12.06 4.95 35.47
N ALA A 342 11.23 4.84 34.42
CA ALA A 342 9.83 4.48 34.57
C ALA A 342 9.64 3.07 35.16
N GLN A 343 10.54 2.11 34.88
CA GLN A 343 10.52 0.78 35.51
C GLN A 343 10.64 0.84 37.05
N HIS A 344 11.30 1.88 37.55
CA HIS A 344 11.50 2.14 38.96
C HIS A 344 10.50 3.14 39.54
N LYS A 345 9.42 3.45 38.81
CA LYS A 345 8.41 4.45 39.17
C LYS A 345 9.02 5.81 39.49
N ARG A 346 10.11 6.15 38.78
CA ARG A 346 10.78 7.45 38.85
C ARG A 346 10.41 8.28 37.62
N ARG A 347 10.40 9.61 37.81
CA ARG A 347 10.09 10.58 36.75
C ARG A 347 11.04 10.42 35.56
N CYS A 348 10.49 10.20 34.36
CA CYS A 348 11.20 10.10 33.08
C CYS A 348 10.86 11.27 32.13
N ASP A 349 11.42 11.23 30.92
CA ASP A 349 11.22 12.28 29.91
C ASP A 349 9.78 12.34 29.39
N VAL A 350 9.06 11.21 29.36
CA VAL A 350 7.63 11.15 28.99
C VAL A 350 6.77 11.88 30.03
N ASP A 351 7.08 11.74 31.32
CA ASP A 351 6.39 12.48 32.38
C ASP A 351 6.59 13.99 32.21
N ALA A 352 7.85 14.40 31.96
CA ALA A 352 8.17 15.80 31.74
C ALA A 352 7.48 16.37 30.49
N PHE A 353 7.42 15.62 29.39
CA PHE A 353 6.68 16.01 28.18
C PHE A 353 5.18 16.19 28.46
N ALA A 354 4.56 15.23 29.15
CA ALA A 354 3.15 15.28 29.50
C ALA A 354 2.81 16.50 30.39
N GLU A 355 3.69 16.85 31.32
CA GLU A 355 3.54 18.01 32.20
C GLU A 355 3.80 19.35 31.47
N GLU A 356 4.84 19.41 30.65
CA GLU A 356 5.41 20.67 30.15
C GLU A 356 4.89 21.08 28.78
N VAL A 357 4.50 20.13 27.93
CA VAL A 357 4.23 20.38 26.50
C VAL A 357 2.82 20.00 26.10
N LEU A 358 2.33 18.85 26.57
CA LEU A 358 1.10 18.24 26.06
C LEU A 358 -0.12 19.17 26.08
N ARG A 359 -0.28 19.98 27.13
CA ARG A 359 -1.37 20.98 27.25
C ARG A 359 -1.33 22.11 26.22
N HIS A 360 -0.19 22.30 25.56
CA HIS A 360 0.03 23.32 24.54
C HIS A 360 -0.14 22.77 23.12
N ILE A 361 -0.32 21.46 22.99
CA ILE A 361 -0.65 20.81 21.73
C ILE A 361 -2.14 20.99 21.52
N THR A 362 -2.52 21.49 20.35
CA THR A 362 -3.92 21.77 19.98
C THR A 362 -4.39 20.92 18.79
N TYR A 363 -3.62 19.88 18.48
CA TYR A 363 -3.65 19.19 17.21
C TYR A 363 -3.08 17.78 17.35
N SER A 364 -3.51 16.86 16.51
CA SER A 364 -3.21 15.45 16.62
C SER A 364 -1.77 15.13 16.21
N ILE A 365 -1.12 14.32 17.04
CA ILE A 365 0.27 13.89 16.90
C ILE A 365 0.39 12.37 16.95
N VAL A 366 1.47 11.86 16.36
CA VAL A 366 1.97 10.51 16.59
C VAL A 366 3.11 10.58 17.59
N LEU A 367 2.99 9.85 18.70
CA LEU A 367 4.01 9.74 19.73
C LEU A 367 4.88 8.52 19.48
N ILE A 368 6.19 8.68 19.58
CA ILE A 368 7.16 7.58 19.49
C ILE A 368 8.05 7.61 20.73
N THR A 369 8.17 6.48 21.42
CA THR A 369 9.05 6.34 22.59
C THR A 369 10.01 5.17 22.45
N GLY A 370 11.28 5.40 22.75
CA GLY A 370 12.33 4.38 22.68
C GLY A 370 13.57 4.76 23.48
N ASP A 371 14.71 4.13 23.21
CA ASP A 371 15.98 4.36 23.90
C ASP A 371 15.82 4.18 25.43
N GLY A 372 15.66 2.92 25.85
CA GLY A 372 15.47 2.54 27.25
C GLY A 372 14.85 1.17 27.45
N ASP A 373 14.94 0.65 28.68
CA ASP A 373 14.36 -0.65 29.03
C ASP A 373 12.88 -0.55 29.44
N ALA A 374 12.37 0.64 29.77
CA ALA A 374 10.97 0.84 30.13
C ALA A 374 10.04 0.83 28.91
N GLY A 375 8.77 0.56 29.16
CA GLY A 375 7.68 0.69 28.20
C GLY A 375 6.49 1.46 28.78
N PRO A 376 5.39 1.61 28.00
CA PRO A 376 4.20 2.36 28.41
C PRO A 376 3.57 1.82 29.70
N ASP A 377 3.61 0.50 29.88
CA ASP A 377 3.13 -0.21 31.07
C ASP A 377 3.86 0.19 32.37
N ASP A 378 5.06 0.76 32.26
CA ASP A 378 5.84 1.17 33.43
C ASP A 378 5.50 2.59 33.91
N LEU A 379 4.82 3.40 33.11
CA LEU A 379 4.54 4.78 33.43
C LEU A 379 3.54 4.94 34.58
N GLY A 380 3.56 6.11 35.20
CA GLY A 380 2.59 6.48 36.23
C GLY A 380 1.20 6.71 35.64
N THR A 381 0.16 6.40 36.43
CA THR A 381 -1.25 6.62 36.02
C THR A 381 -1.56 8.08 35.72
N HIS A 382 -0.90 9.02 36.40
CA HIS A 382 -1.01 10.45 36.11
C HIS A 382 -0.62 10.75 34.65
N THR A 383 0.56 10.30 34.22
CA THR A 383 1.08 10.52 32.87
C THR A 383 0.21 9.88 31.81
N LEU A 384 -0.23 8.63 32.03
CA LEU A 384 -1.13 7.94 31.11
C LEU A 384 -2.48 8.66 30.98
N ARG A 385 -3.04 9.16 32.08
CA ARG A 385 -4.26 9.99 32.05
C ARG A 385 -4.03 11.30 31.32
N SER A 386 -2.90 11.97 31.52
CA SER A 386 -2.59 13.21 30.81
C SER A 386 -2.53 12.97 29.30
N LEU A 387 -1.80 11.93 28.86
CA LEU A 387 -1.72 11.53 27.46
C LEU A 387 -3.09 11.24 26.85
N ARG A 388 -3.89 10.41 27.53
CA ARG A 388 -5.27 10.11 27.13
C ARG A 388 -6.15 11.37 27.05
N ASN A 389 -6.19 12.14 28.13
CA ASN A 389 -7.12 13.27 28.27
C ASN A 389 -6.76 14.45 27.37
N SER A 390 -5.54 14.49 26.84
CA SER A 390 -5.18 15.49 25.83
C SER A 390 -6.05 15.38 24.58
N GLY A 391 -6.52 14.16 24.23
CA GLY A 391 -7.23 13.91 22.97
C GLY A 391 -6.38 14.14 21.72
N HIS A 392 -5.09 14.43 21.86
CA HIS A 392 -4.20 14.84 20.77
C HIS A 392 -3.17 13.76 20.40
N VAL A 393 -3.07 12.66 21.15
CA VAL A 393 -2.19 11.54 20.79
C VAL A 393 -2.99 10.52 19.98
N ALA A 394 -2.89 10.60 18.65
CA ALA A 394 -3.66 9.74 17.74
C ALA A 394 -3.12 8.31 17.68
N ALA A 395 -1.80 8.15 17.80
CA ALA A 395 -1.17 6.84 17.92
C ALA A 395 0.12 6.95 18.72
N TRP A 396 0.49 5.86 19.39
CA TRP A 396 1.71 5.77 20.18
C TRP A 396 2.50 4.51 19.81
N PHE A 397 3.70 4.71 19.27
CA PHE A 397 4.65 3.66 18.98
C PHE A 397 5.68 3.58 20.11
N SER A 398 5.83 2.43 20.78
CA SER A 398 6.78 2.30 21.90
C SER A 398 7.62 1.03 21.87
N GLN A 399 8.90 1.16 22.21
CA GLN A 399 9.73 0.02 22.58
C GLN A 399 9.23 -0.62 23.89
N ASN A 400 9.57 -1.89 24.08
CA ASN A 400 9.25 -2.67 25.29
C ASN A 400 7.76 -2.62 25.68
N CYS A 401 6.90 -2.55 24.67
CA CYS A 401 5.46 -2.50 24.78
C CYS A 401 4.92 -3.89 25.06
N ILE A 402 4.27 -4.09 26.21
CA ILE A 402 3.68 -5.39 26.58
C ILE A 402 2.21 -5.41 26.17
N SER A 403 1.51 -4.31 26.45
CA SER A 403 0.13 -4.09 26.03
C SER A 403 0.08 -3.73 24.53
N VAL A 404 -0.75 -4.42 23.74
CA VAL A 404 -0.96 -4.13 22.31
C VAL A 404 -2.41 -3.78 22.04
N GLY A 405 -2.64 -2.82 21.13
CA GLY A 405 -3.99 -2.31 20.81
C GLY A 405 -4.38 -1.14 21.72
N THR A 406 -5.66 -1.08 22.13
CA THR A 406 -6.15 0.05 22.94
C THR A 406 -5.66 -0.06 24.38
N PHE A 407 -4.69 0.77 24.76
CA PHE A 407 -4.17 0.86 26.13
C PHE A 407 -4.53 2.22 26.73
N TRP A 408 -5.31 2.23 27.81
CA TRP A 408 -5.83 3.48 28.41
C TRP A 408 -6.59 4.38 27.41
N GLY A 409 -7.19 3.80 26.36
CA GLY A 409 -7.86 4.57 25.29
C GLY A 409 -6.91 5.19 24.26
N LEU A 410 -5.62 4.85 24.28
CA LEU A 410 -4.63 5.23 23.27
C LEU A 410 -4.39 4.05 22.32
N ASP A 411 -4.23 4.32 21.01
CA ASP A 411 -3.80 3.33 20.01
C ASP A 411 -2.31 3.05 20.18
N LEU A 412 -2.00 1.97 20.91
CA LEU A 412 -0.65 1.61 21.27
C LEU A 412 -0.10 0.50 20.36
N LYS A 413 1.02 0.83 19.71
CA LYS A 413 1.71 -0.02 18.74
C LYS A 413 3.12 -0.35 19.24
N PRO A 414 3.53 -1.62 19.21
CA PRO A 414 4.89 -1.97 19.60
C PRO A 414 5.86 -1.44 18.55
N PHE A 415 7.05 -0.99 18.97
CA PHE A 415 8.10 -0.47 18.10
C PHE A 415 9.41 -1.20 18.42
N PRO A 416 10.13 -1.73 17.41
CA PRO A 416 11.37 -2.48 17.63
C PRO A 416 12.45 -1.73 18.40
N ILE A 417 13.16 -2.47 19.24
CA ILE A 417 14.38 -2.02 19.89
C ILE A 417 15.57 -2.10 18.91
N GLY A 418 16.34 -1.01 18.79
CA GLY A 418 17.50 -0.95 17.88
C GLY A 418 17.26 -0.21 16.57
N LEU A 419 16.02 0.25 16.34
CA LEU A 419 15.70 1.26 15.32
C LEU A 419 15.82 2.69 15.85
N ASP A 420 16.09 2.85 17.14
CA ASP A 420 16.43 4.10 17.79
C ASP A 420 17.87 4.52 17.45
N SER A 421 18.11 5.84 17.40
CA SER A 421 19.18 6.57 16.70
C SER A 421 20.64 6.30 17.08
N LYS A 422 20.97 5.16 17.69
CA LYS A 422 22.34 4.82 18.09
C LYS A 422 23.10 4.16 16.95
N LEU A 423 24.12 4.89 16.47
CA LEU A 423 24.94 4.62 15.27
C LEU A 423 25.40 3.15 15.12
N ASP A 424 25.69 2.44 16.22
CA ASP A 424 26.33 1.12 16.14
C ASP A 424 25.40 0.01 15.62
N ASN A 425 24.10 0.10 15.89
CA ASN A 425 23.10 -0.81 15.30
C ASN A 425 22.89 -0.49 13.83
N THR A 426 22.95 0.80 13.49
CA THR A 426 22.83 1.30 12.14
C THR A 426 23.93 0.77 11.25
N THR A 427 25.19 0.72 11.70
CA THR A 427 26.30 0.17 10.90
C THR A 427 26.12 -1.33 10.61
N LEU A 428 25.67 -2.13 11.58
CA LEU A 428 25.42 -3.56 11.35
C LEU A 428 24.26 -3.77 10.38
N MET A 429 23.13 -3.08 10.60
CA MET A 429 21.98 -3.14 9.70
C MET A 429 22.37 -2.64 8.31
N HIS A 430 23.12 -1.55 8.20
CA HIS A 430 23.60 -0.99 6.93
C HIS A 430 24.57 -1.92 6.20
N SER A 431 25.52 -2.55 6.90
CA SER A 431 26.40 -3.58 6.32
C SER A 431 25.62 -4.83 5.89
N ALA A 432 24.54 -5.17 6.60
CA ALA A 432 23.65 -6.24 6.22
C ALA A 432 22.81 -5.89 4.98
N CYS A 433 22.27 -4.67 4.92
CA CYS A 433 21.49 -4.12 3.81
C CYS A 433 22.33 -3.99 2.53
N ASN A 434 23.61 -3.64 2.64
CA ASN A 434 24.51 -3.43 1.49
C ASN A 434 25.21 -4.72 1.03
N GLY A 435 24.89 -5.88 1.63
CA GLY A 435 25.40 -7.18 1.21
C GLY A 435 26.91 -7.39 1.40
N ALA A 436 27.62 -6.47 2.04
CA ALA A 436 29.07 -6.50 2.18
C ALA A 436 29.58 -7.61 3.12
N ASP A 437 28.72 -8.14 4.01
CA ASP A 437 29.10 -9.14 5.02
C ASP A 437 28.08 -10.31 5.15
N VAL A 438 27.09 -10.40 4.24
CA VAL A 438 25.91 -11.32 4.31
C VAL A 438 25.90 -12.35 3.17
N SER A 439 26.98 -12.43 2.39
CA SER A 439 27.23 -13.54 1.47
C SER A 439 27.74 -14.79 2.20
N LEU A 440 27.61 -14.88 3.53
CA LEU A 440 27.99 -16.08 4.25
C LEU A 440 27.00 -17.18 3.90
N PRO A 441 27.43 -18.22 3.15
CA PRO A 441 26.59 -19.39 2.97
C PRO A 441 26.19 -19.88 4.36
N PHE A 442 24.94 -20.34 4.49
CA PHE A 442 24.58 -21.11 5.67
C PHE A 442 25.63 -22.21 5.85
N PRO A 443 26.01 -22.55 7.10
CA PRO A 443 26.82 -23.73 7.31
C PRO A 443 26.19 -24.87 6.52
N PRO A 444 26.96 -25.64 5.72
CA PRO A 444 26.40 -26.74 4.94
C PRO A 444 25.79 -27.74 5.93
N VAL A 445 24.49 -27.60 6.16
CA VAL A 445 23.72 -28.58 6.90
C VAL A 445 23.41 -29.67 5.89
N ASP A 446 24.21 -30.73 5.91
CA ASP A 446 23.76 -32.02 5.39
C ASP A 446 22.39 -32.28 6.03
N THR A 447 21.38 -32.60 5.22
CA THR A 447 20.00 -32.83 5.67
C THR A 447 19.90 -33.91 6.76
N SER A 448 20.95 -34.72 6.95
CA SER A 448 21.10 -35.71 8.01
C SER A 448 21.52 -35.12 9.38
N SER A 449 22.13 -33.93 9.40
CA SER A 449 22.77 -33.33 10.59
C SER A 449 21.83 -32.42 11.39
N THR A 450 21.99 -32.41 12.72
CA THR A 450 21.20 -31.53 13.60
C THR A 450 21.64 -30.07 13.44
N PRO A 451 20.71 -29.12 13.18
CA PRO A 451 21.03 -27.71 13.07
C PRO A 451 21.70 -27.16 14.34
N LEU A 452 22.76 -26.36 14.18
CA LEU A 452 23.44 -25.73 15.30
C LEU A 452 22.59 -24.61 15.90
N VAL A 453 22.61 -24.50 17.23
CA VAL A 453 21.92 -23.46 17.99
C VAL A 453 22.94 -22.65 18.77
N ALA A 454 22.84 -21.32 18.76
CA ALA A 454 23.64 -20.46 19.62
C ALA A 454 22.79 -19.71 20.65
N VAL A 455 23.39 -19.45 21.82
CA VAL A 455 22.89 -18.50 22.82
C VAL A 455 24.06 -17.69 23.38
N ASP A 456 23.87 -16.38 23.52
CA ASP A 456 24.80 -15.54 24.26
C ASP A 456 24.29 -15.36 25.70
N CYS A 457 25.18 -15.45 26.70
CA CYS A 457 24.76 -15.33 28.11
C CYS A 457 25.24 -14.04 28.80
N HIS A 458 25.34 -12.92 28.05
CA HIS A 458 26.17 -11.78 28.48
C HIS A 458 25.51 -10.51 28.97
N ILE A 459 24.21 -10.52 29.23
CA ILE A 459 23.55 -9.39 29.89
C ILE A 459 22.63 -9.97 30.97
N HIS A 460 23.02 -9.69 32.22
CA HIS A 460 22.37 -10.05 33.49
C HIS A 460 22.31 -11.54 33.85
N LEU A 461 23.29 -11.95 34.67
CA LEU A 461 23.19 -13.09 35.60
C LEU A 461 22.18 -12.83 36.74
N SER A 462 21.57 -11.65 36.82
CA SER A 462 20.50 -11.37 37.79
C SER A 462 19.16 -11.73 37.17
N ASP A 463 18.44 -12.64 37.81
CA ASP A 463 17.05 -12.98 37.50
C ASP A 463 16.25 -11.72 37.16
N THR A 464 15.53 -11.76 36.03
CA THR A 464 14.79 -10.64 35.47
C THR A 464 13.76 -10.12 36.49
N ARG A 465 14.09 -9.02 37.18
CA ARG A 465 13.22 -8.36 38.17
C ARG A 465 11.88 -7.86 37.61
N ARG A 466 11.71 -7.84 36.28
CA ARG A 466 10.44 -7.48 35.61
C ARG A 466 9.47 -8.65 35.54
N ALA A 467 9.97 -9.89 35.35
CA ALA A 467 9.14 -11.10 35.38
C ALA A 467 8.53 -11.38 36.77
N SER A 468 9.08 -10.76 37.83
CA SER A 468 8.56 -10.86 39.20
C SER A 468 7.62 -9.74 39.62
N ARG A 469 7.46 -8.66 38.83
CA ARG A 469 6.62 -7.50 39.19
C ARG A 469 5.48 -7.20 38.23
N ALA A 470 5.57 -7.59 36.96
CA ALA A 470 4.47 -7.48 36.01
C ALA A 470 3.80 -8.85 35.86
N VAL A 471 2.66 -9.04 36.52
CA VAL A 471 1.74 -10.19 36.41
C VAL A 471 2.39 -11.56 36.76
N PRO A 472 1.83 -12.36 37.70
CA PRO A 472 2.35 -13.70 38.05
C PRO A 472 2.48 -14.72 36.89
N VAL A 473 2.05 -14.35 35.68
CA VAL A 473 1.82 -15.23 34.52
C VAL A 473 3.02 -15.29 33.57
N MET A 474 4.04 -14.43 33.68
CA MET A 474 5.11 -14.36 32.67
C MET A 474 6.51 -14.75 33.20
N LYS A 475 6.64 -15.98 33.68
CA LYS A 475 7.98 -16.60 33.87
C LYS A 475 8.48 -17.11 32.52
N GLY A 476 9.10 -16.23 31.73
CA GLY A 476 9.85 -16.64 30.53
C GLY A 476 11.06 -17.50 30.89
N CYS A 477 11.49 -18.37 29.99
CA CYS A 477 12.69 -19.19 30.19
C CYS A 477 13.93 -18.28 30.25
N SER A 478 14.70 -18.37 31.33
CA SER A 478 15.83 -17.46 31.54
C SER A 478 16.98 -17.80 30.60
N ARG A 479 17.80 -16.79 30.23
CA ARG A 479 19.04 -17.02 29.45
C ARG A 479 19.93 -18.11 30.07
N LYS A 480 19.93 -18.20 31.40
CA LYS A 480 20.68 -19.24 32.13
C LYS A 480 20.12 -20.63 31.89
N GLU A 481 18.80 -20.78 31.91
CA GLU A 481 18.13 -22.06 31.66
C GLU A 481 18.40 -22.53 30.23
N VAL A 482 18.25 -21.64 29.24
CA VAL A 482 18.54 -21.96 27.83
C VAL A 482 20.02 -22.32 27.65
N ALA A 483 20.93 -21.53 28.22
CA ALA A 483 22.36 -21.83 28.15
C ALA A 483 22.75 -23.12 28.90
N ALA A 484 22.09 -23.44 30.00
CA ALA A 484 22.32 -24.70 30.73
C ALA A 484 21.80 -25.91 29.95
N ALA A 485 20.65 -25.78 29.28
CA ALA A 485 20.10 -26.82 28.42
C ALA A 485 21.00 -27.05 27.20
N LEU A 486 21.42 -25.98 26.52
CA LEU A 486 22.29 -26.07 25.34
C LEU A 486 23.70 -26.63 25.65
N LYS A 487 24.19 -26.52 26.89
CA LYS A 487 25.45 -27.15 27.32
C LYS A 487 25.38 -28.68 27.43
N ARG A 488 24.17 -29.25 27.51
CA ARG A 488 23.94 -30.70 27.66
C ARG A 488 23.79 -31.41 26.32
N VAL A 489 23.75 -30.68 25.22
CA VAL A 489 23.54 -31.20 23.87
C VAL A 489 24.74 -30.89 22.98
N ASN A 490 24.97 -31.72 21.97
CA ASN A 490 26.11 -31.60 21.05
C ASN A 490 25.93 -30.51 19.97
N HIS A 491 24.71 -30.04 19.75
CA HIS A 491 24.35 -29.05 18.74
C HIS A 491 24.20 -27.63 19.32
N GLY A 492 24.51 -27.43 20.60
CA GLY A 492 24.40 -26.15 21.31
C GLY A 492 25.74 -25.41 21.42
N ILE A 493 25.72 -24.10 21.16
CA ILE A 493 26.84 -23.18 21.34
C ILE A 493 26.43 -22.14 22.39
N ALA A 494 26.95 -22.28 23.61
CA ALA A 494 26.73 -21.32 24.70
C ALA A 494 28.00 -20.51 24.97
N VAL A 495 28.00 -19.22 24.61
CA VAL A 495 29.12 -18.31 24.93
C VAL A 495 29.14 -18.09 26.44
N LYS A 496 30.28 -18.33 27.12
CA LYS A 496 30.35 -18.39 28.60
C LYS A 496 30.62 -17.05 29.30
N ASN A 497 31.35 -16.12 28.68
CA ASN A 497 31.75 -14.82 29.26
C ASN A 497 31.49 -13.66 28.29
N ARG A 498 31.25 -12.44 28.81
CA ARG A 498 30.95 -11.26 27.99
C ARG A 498 32.05 -11.05 26.97
N VAL A 499 31.74 -11.39 25.72
CA VAL A 499 32.63 -11.15 24.58
C VAL A 499 32.20 -9.87 23.85
N PRO A 500 33.14 -9.20 23.16
CA PRO A 500 32.82 -8.12 22.25
C PRO A 500 31.71 -8.49 21.27
N ARG A 501 30.87 -7.52 20.92
CA ARG A 501 29.72 -7.70 20.01
C ARG A 501 30.11 -8.40 18.70
N GLN A 502 31.25 -8.03 18.12
CA GLN A 502 31.76 -8.64 16.89
C GLN A 502 32.06 -10.14 17.06
N GLU A 503 32.59 -10.56 18.21
CA GLU A 503 32.84 -11.97 18.51
C GLU A 503 31.54 -12.76 18.69
N VAL A 504 30.52 -12.17 19.32
CA VAL A 504 29.18 -12.77 19.39
C VAL A 504 28.61 -13.01 17.99
N HIS A 505 28.76 -12.03 17.08
CA HIS A 505 28.29 -12.19 15.70
C HIS A 505 29.00 -13.36 14.99
N GLN A 506 30.30 -13.56 15.22
CA GLN A 506 31.01 -14.72 14.65
C GLN A 506 30.48 -16.05 15.16
N VAL A 507 30.05 -16.10 16.42
CA VAL A 507 29.36 -17.29 16.97
C VAL A 507 28.02 -17.51 16.29
N TRP A 508 27.18 -16.47 16.19
CA TRP A 508 25.87 -16.56 15.54
C TRP A 508 25.96 -16.92 14.06
N LYS A 509 26.98 -16.42 13.35
CA LYS A 509 27.28 -16.78 11.96
C LYS A 509 27.50 -18.29 11.77
N ARG A 510 27.84 -19.06 12.81
CA ARG A 510 28.03 -20.51 12.74
C ARG A 510 26.77 -21.32 13.04
N ALA A 511 25.75 -20.72 13.64
CA ALA A 511 24.52 -21.39 14.01
C ALA A 511 23.47 -21.32 12.88
N CYS A 512 22.45 -22.16 12.95
CA CYS A 512 21.23 -22.03 12.16
C CYS A 512 20.20 -21.19 12.94
N PHE A 513 20.06 -21.51 14.22
CA PHE A 513 19.14 -20.87 15.15
C PHE A 513 19.90 -20.10 16.23
N VAL A 514 19.34 -18.96 16.66
CA VAL A 514 19.88 -18.20 17.79
C VAL A 514 18.77 -17.93 18.80
N ALA A 515 19.01 -18.27 20.06
CA ALA A 515 18.07 -18.02 21.14
C ALA A 515 18.03 -16.52 21.50
N CYS A 516 16.93 -15.86 21.18
CA CYS A 516 16.70 -14.45 21.42
C CYS A 516 15.84 -14.27 22.68
N CYS A 517 16.42 -14.59 23.84
CA CYS A 517 15.73 -14.51 25.13
C CYS A 517 15.46 -13.05 25.54
N GLU A 518 14.35 -12.84 26.25
CA GLU A 518 13.99 -11.55 26.87
C GLU A 518 15.14 -10.94 27.70
N GLY A 519 15.26 -9.61 27.66
CA GLY A 519 16.20 -8.84 28.46
C GLY A 519 15.52 -8.18 29.65
N ASN A 520 15.87 -6.91 29.89
CA ASN A 520 15.14 -6.06 30.84
C ASN A 520 13.76 -5.65 30.30
N GLY A 521 13.52 -5.83 29.00
CA GLY A 521 12.20 -5.76 28.37
C GLY A 521 11.88 -6.98 27.52
N VAL A 522 10.66 -6.97 26.96
CA VAL A 522 10.09 -8.05 26.14
C VAL A 522 10.73 -8.14 24.75
N ASP A 523 11.36 -7.05 24.29
CA ASP A 523 12.07 -7.00 23.01
C ASP A 523 13.59 -7.00 23.23
N CYS A 524 14.35 -7.43 22.23
CA CYS A 524 15.81 -7.50 22.30
C CYS A 524 16.47 -7.14 20.97
N HIS A 525 17.49 -6.27 21.01
CA HIS A 525 18.28 -5.87 19.84
C HIS A 525 18.81 -7.08 19.07
N ARG A 526 19.16 -8.15 19.80
CA ARG A 526 19.70 -9.39 19.27
C ARG A 526 18.80 -10.05 18.26
N THR A 527 17.48 -9.97 18.43
CA THR A 527 16.53 -10.55 17.48
C THR A 527 16.78 -9.97 16.09
N TYR A 528 16.92 -8.65 16.00
CA TYR A 528 17.15 -7.94 14.74
C TYR A 528 18.58 -8.15 14.20
N GLU A 529 19.58 -8.26 15.08
CA GLU A 529 20.96 -8.60 14.67
C GLU A 529 21.05 -10.01 14.07
N VAL A 530 20.40 -10.99 14.70
CA VAL A 530 20.33 -12.38 14.23
C VAL A 530 19.65 -12.45 12.87
N ILE A 531 18.52 -11.74 12.73
CA ILE A 531 17.84 -11.56 11.46
C ILE A 531 18.82 -10.98 10.42
N ALA A 532 19.49 -9.86 10.72
CA ALA A 532 20.44 -9.21 9.81
C ALA A 532 21.62 -10.10 9.40
N LEU A 533 22.04 -11.03 10.26
CA LEU A 533 23.07 -12.03 9.96
C LEU A 533 22.56 -13.21 9.10
N GLY A 534 21.29 -13.19 8.70
CA GLY A 534 20.64 -14.27 7.95
C GLY A 534 20.52 -15.53 8.80
N ARG A 535 20.20 -15.39 10.09
CA ARG A 535 19.99 -16.50 11.04
C ARG A 535 18.55 -16.49 11.54
N ILE A 536 18.07 -17.63 12.04
CA ILE A 536 16.70 -17.75 12.53
C ILE A 536 16.69 -17.42 14.02
N PRO A 537 16.10 -16.28 14.44
CA PRO A 537 15.87 -16.03 15.85
C PRO A 537 14.77 -16.97 16.38
N VAL A 538 14.99 -17.48 17.58
CA VAL A 538 13.98 -18.21 18.36
C VAL A 538 13.63 -17.35 19.57
N VAL A 539 12.43 -16.80 19.58
CA VAL A 539 11.96 -15.82 20.57
C VAL A 539 10.86 -16.44 21.45
N PRO A 540 10.68 -15.94 22.68
CA PRO A 540 9.53 -16.30 23.49
C PRO A 540 8.22 -15.93 22.79
N ASP A 541 7.28 -16.86 22.82
CA ASP A 541 5.95 -16.64 22.28
C ASP A 541 5.16 -15.68 23.17
N ARG A 542 5.04 -14.42 22.73
CA ARG A 542 4.29 -13.36 23.41
C ARG A 542 3.44 -12.59 22.39
N PRO A 543 2.22 -12.13 22.75
CA PRO A 543 1.38 -11.35 21.85
C PRO A 543 2.07 -10.12 21.24
N ALA A 544 2.77 -9.33 22.06
CA ALA A 544 3.50 -8.15 21.58
C ALA A 544 4.66 -8.51 20.65
N VAL A 545 5.37 -9.60 20.94
CA VAL A 545 6.49 -10.09 20.11
C VAL A 545 5.97 -10.66 18.79
N ARG A 546 4.84 -11.38 18.81
CA ARG A 546 4.15 -11.83 17.59
C ARG A 546 3.71 -10.67 16.72
N ALA A 547 3.11 -9.64 17.31
CA ALA A 547 2.71 -8.44 16.58
C ALA A 547 3.90 -7.76 15.88
N MET A 548 5.09 -7.81 16.48
CA MET A 548 6.30 -7.22 15.90
C MET A 548 7.00 -8.10 14.86
N LEU A 549 6.93 -9.43 14.97
CA LEU A 549 7.84 -10.33 14.24
C LEU A 549 7.14 -11.37 13.34
N SER A 550 5.80 -11.40 13.30
CA SER A 550 5.04 -12.37 12.50
C SER A 550 5.35 -12.36 10.99
N HIS A 551 5.88 -11.24 10.50
CA HIS A 551 6.27 -11.05 9.10
C HIS A 551 7.73 -11.43 8.80
N ALA A 552 8.51 -11.86 9.81
CA ALA A 552 9.91 -12.21 9.70
C ALA A 552 10.11 -13.72 9.91
N PRO A 553 11.21 -14.32 9.40
CA PRO A 553 11.51 -15.75 9.56
C PRO A 553 11.97 -16.06 10.99
N VAL A 554 11.03 -16.02 11.92
CA VAL A 554 11.23 -16.15 13.37
C VAL A 554 10.48 -17.36 13.89
N VAL A 555 11.06 -18.07 14.85
CA VAL A 555 10.36 -19.11 15.59
C VAL A 555 9.86 -18.55 16.91
N PHE A 556 8.57 -18.76 17.19
CA PHE A 556 7.96 -18.47 18.48
C PHE A 556 7.91 -19.74 19.31
N SER A 557 8.55 -19.74 20.47
CA SER A 557 8.62 -20.90 21.37
C SER A 557 8.04 -20.55 22.73
N SER A 558 7.19 -21.43 23.25
CA SER A 558 6.69 -21.34 24.63
C SER A 558 7.70 -21.87 25.66
N ASN A 559 8.68 -22.68 25.23
CA ASN A 559 9.75 -23.20 26.08
C ASN A 559 11.08 -23.32 25.30
N LEU A 560 11.84 -22.22 25.28
CA LEU A 560 13.10 -22.16 24.54
C LEU A 560 14.09 -23.26 24.95
N ALA A 561 14.24 -23.53 26.26
CA ALA A 561 15.23 -24.50 26.72
C ALA A 561 14.89 -25.93 26.26
N ARG A 562 13.62 -26.31 26.31
CA ARG A 562 13.16 -27.61 25.79
C ARG A 562 13.34 -27.69 24.28
N ASP A 563 12.74 -26.75 23.56
CA ASP A 563 12.62 -26.84 22.11
C ASP A 563 13.98 -26.72 21.41
N LEU A 564 14.89 -25.89 21.94
CA LEU A 564 16.24 -25.74 21.40
C LEU A 564 17.19 -26.88 21.74
N SER A 565 16.81 -27.77 22.68
CA SER A 565 17.60 -28.95 23.02
C SER A 565 17.11 -30.20 22.27
N ASP A 566 16.00 -30.11 21.56
CA ASP A 566 15.35 -31.21 20.86
C ASP A 566 15.78 -31.24 19.37
N PRO A 567 16.59 -32.23 18.94
CA PRO A 567 17.07 -32.31 17.57
C PRO A 567 15.96 -32.42 16.53
N ASP A 568 14.84 -33.06 16.85
CA ASP A 568 13.77 -33.31 15.89
C ASP A 568 12.93 -32.06 15.67
N VAL A 569 12.70 -31.28 16.73
CA VAL A 569 12.09 -29.94 16.64
C VAL A 569 12.95 -29.02 15.79
N LEU A 570 14.27 -29.01 15.99
CA LEU A 570 15.19 -28.18 15.21
C LEU A 570 15.22 -28.59 13.73
N LYS A 571 15.23 -29.89 13.41
CA LYS A 571 15.15 -30.39 12.03
C LYS A 571 13.84 -30.00 11.36
N MET A 572 12.72 -30.12 12.08
CA MET A 572 11.41 -29.68 11.59
C MET A 572 11.41 -28.19 11.26
N TRP A 573 11.81 -27.32 12.21
CA TRP A 573 11.89 -25.88 11.96
C TRP A 573 12.83 -25.54 10.81
N TRP A 574 13.97 -26.23 10.71
CA TRP A 574 14.93 -26.00 9.64
C TRP A 574 14.37 -26.37 8.28
N ALA A 575 13.69 -27.51 8.16
CA ALA A 575 13.02 -27.91 6.93
C ALA A 575 11.94 -26.90 6.51
N THR A 576 11.20 -26.33 7.45
CA THR A 576 10.15 -25.34 7.19
C THR A 576 10.71 -23.97 6.80
N LEU A 577 11.72 -23.46 7.50
CA LEU A 577 12.18 -22.08 7.37
C LEU A 577 13.37 -21.92 6.42
N ARG A 578 14.21 -22.93 6.23
CA ARG A 578 15.34 -22.88 5.30
C ARG A 578 14.93 -22.51 3.87
N PRO A 579 13.83 -23.02 3.28
CA PRO A 579 13.39 -22.61 1.95
C PRO A 579 13.09 -21.11 1.84
N GLN A 580 12.64 -20.49 2.94
CA GLN A 580 12.41 -19.04 2.99
C GLN A 580 13.73 -18.24 3.05
N LEU A 581 14.84 -18.89 3.40
CA LEU A 581 16.16 -18.30 3.59
C LEU A 581 17.15 -18.63 2.47
N VAL A 582 16.80 -19.54 1.55
CA VAL A 582 17.64 -19.95 0.40
C VAL A 582 16.89 -19.70 -0.92
N GLY A 583 17.60 -19.31 -1.99
CA GLY A 583 16.99 -19.06 -3.32
C GLY A 583 16.38 -17.67 -3.53
N GLU A 584 15.41 -17.52 -4.44
CA GLU A 584 14.71 -16.25 -4.70
C GLU A 584 13.88 -15.79 -3.50
N ALA A 585 13.32 -16.73 -2.73
CA ALA A 585 12.66 -16.47 -1.45
C ALA A 585 13.60 -15.78 -0.44
N ALA A 586 14.89 -16.11 -0.44
CA ALA A 586 15.89 -15.45 0.39
C ALA A 586 16.09 -13.97 0.03
N ARG A 587 15.84 -13.55 -1.22
CA ARG A 587 15.87 -12.13 -1.61
C ARG A 587 14.64 -11.40 -1.08
N TYR A 588 13.48 -12.07 -1.06
CA TYR A 588 12.25 -11.54 -0.47
C TYR A 588 12.35 -11.42 1.05
N THR A 589 12.92 -12.43 1.72
CA THR A 589 13.17 -12.42 3.17
C THR A 589 14.26 -11.41 3.55
N ARG A 590 15.34 -11.26 2.76
CA ARG A 590 16.31 -10.14 2.90
C ARG A 590 15.69 -8.78 2.59
N GLY A 591 14.71 -8.72 1.69
CA GLY A 591 13.84 -7.57 1.49
C GLY A 591 12.93 -7.31 2.69
N ALA A 592 12.43 -8.35 3.37
CA ALA A 592 11.66 -8.25 4.61
C ALA A 592 12.52 -7.73 5.78
N GLN A 593 13.82 -8.05 5.82
CA GLN A 593 14.80 -7.47 6.74
C GLN A 593 15.00 -5.96 6.49
N ASN A 594 14.96 -5.54 5.23
CA ASN A 594 14.95 -4.12 4.82
C ASN A 594 13.57 -3.45 5.04
N ASN A 595 12.47 -4.21 4.97
CA ASN A 595 11.10 -3.73 5.10
C ASN A 595 10.61 -3.66 6.55
N CYS A 596 11.33 -4.18 7.55
CA CYS A 596 10.91 -3.99 8.94
C CYS A 596 10.85 -2.49 9.26
N ALA A 597 11.95 -1.75 9.05
CA ALA A 597 11.96 -0.30 9.24
C ALA A 597 10.98 0.43 8.31
N GLY A 598 10.85 -0.01 7.06
CA GLY A 598 9.89 0.53 6.09
C GLY A 598 8.42 0.34 6.49
N LEU A 599 8.07 -0.84 7.04
CA LEU A 599 6.75 -1.18 7.57
C LEU A 599 6.43 -0.31 8.79
N TRP A 600 7.37 -0.12 9.70
CA TRP A 600 7.16 0.76 10.86
C TRP A 600 7.02 2.21 10.44
N LEU A 601 7.84 2.69 9.50
CA LEU A 601 7.72 4.03 8.93
C LEU A 601 6.39 4.22 8.21
N SER A 602 5.91 3.23 7.45
CA SER A 602 4.61 3.31 6.76
C SER A 602 3.44 3.30 7.75
N GLN A 603 3.53 2.53 8.84
CA GLN A 603 2.55 2.56 9.92
C GLN A 603 2.53 3.91 10.67
N ILE A 604 3.71 4.49 10.93
CA ILE A 604 3.84 5.82 11.55
C ILE A 604 3.26 6.89 10.62
N GLN A 605 3.54 6.81 9.31
CA GLN A 605 3.00 7.73 8.31
C GLN A 605 1.49 7.59 8.17
N ALA A 606 0.97 6.36 8.13
CA ALA A 606 -0.47 6.10 8.09
C ALA A 606 -1.18 6.70 9.30
N ALA A 607 -0.63 6.51 10.51
CA ALA A 607 -1.16 7.11 11.73
C ALA A 607 -1.18 8.65 11.67
N ARG A 608 -0.13 9.26 11.11
CA ARG A 608 -0.06 10.71 10.89
C ARG A 608 -1.13 11.21 9.92
N TYR A 609 -1.42 10.47 8.85
CA TYR A 609 -2.46 10.85 7.90
C TYR A 609 -3.86 10.76 8.53
N THR A 610 -4.13 9.72 9.32
CA THR A 610 -5.38 9.61 10.08
C THR A 610 -5.55 10.77 11.05
N SER A 611 -4.48 11.14 11.75
CA SER A 611 -4.49 12.22 12.75
C SER A 611 -4.74 13.60 12.14
N ALA A 612 -4.14 13.89 10.98
CA ALA A 612 -4.35 15.16 10.25
C ALA A 612 -5.78 15.30 9.70
N ARG A 613 -6.46 14.18 9.45
CA ARG A 613 -7.84 14.15 8.93
C ARG A 613 -8.88 14.48 9.99
N GLU A 614 -8.67 14.08 11.24
CA GLU A 614 -9.57 14.38 12.37
C GLU A 614 -9.60 15.88 12.73
N GLU A 615 -8.47 16.58 12.56
CA GLU A 615 -8.40 18.03 12.78
C GLU A 615 -9.14 18.88 11.73
N GLN A 616 -9.20 18.41 10.48
CA GLN A 616 -9.92 19.13 9.41
C GLN A 616 -11.44 19.01 9.52
N PHE A 617 -11.95 18.09 10.37
CA PHE A 617 -13.39 17.86 10.56
C PHE A 617 -13.74 17.62 12.04
N PRO A 618 -13.66 18.65 12.92
CA PRO A 618 -13.97 18.51 14.34
C PRO A 618 -15.49 18.54 14.56
N GLY A 619 -16.16 17.41 14.36
CA GLY A 619 -17.59 17.24 14.58
C GLY A 619 -17.94 15.77 14.80
N GLY A 620 -18.28 15.43 16.04
CA GLY A 620 -18.47 14.05 16.51
C GLY A 620 -19.48 13.24 15.69
N PHE A 621 -19.22 11.93 15.64
CA PHE A 621 -20.20 10.93 15.24
C PHE A 621 -21.37 10.99 16.23
N LEU A 622 -22.57 11.31 15.72
CA LEU A 622 -23.82 10.94 16.39
C LEU A 622 -23.93 9.40 16.33
N GLU A 623 -23.80 8.75 17.48
CA GLU A 623 -24.21 7.35 17.64
C GLU A 623 -25.70 7.24 17.32
N TRP A 624 -26.03 6.48 16.28
CA TRP A 624 -27.40 6.06 16.00
C TRP A 624 -27.57 4.68 16.64
N ASP A 625 -28.26 4.63 17.77
CA ASP A 625 -28.70 3.41 18.43
C ASP A 625 -29.66 2.64 17.51
N ALA A 626 -29.19 1.55 16.89
CA ALA A 626 -29.97 0.70 16.00
C ALA A 626 -30.79 -0.37 16.76
N ALA A 627 -31.36 -0.02 17.92
CA ALA A 627 -32.11 -0.94 18.78
C ALA A 627 -33.45 -0.35 19.24
N ALA A 628 -34.23 0.23 18.33
CA ALA A 628 -35.67 0.39 18.51
C ALA A 628 -36.36 0.53 17.15
N ALA A 629 -37.46 -0.20 16.97
CA ALA A 629 -38.40 -0.13 15.84
C ALA A 629 -38.11 -1.01 14.61
N LEU A 630 -38.07 -2.33 14.79
CA LEU A 630 -38.66 -3.26 13.80
C LEU A 630 -39.36 -4.42 14.52
N THR A 631 -40.51 -4.13 15.14
CA THR A 631 -41.54 -5.14 15.41
C THR A 631 -42.74 -4.88 14.50
N SER A 632 -42.80 -5.72 13.46
CA SER A 632 -43.94 -6.25 12.73
C SER A 632 -44.90 -5.41 11.86
N PRO A 633 -45.47 -6.03 10.80
CA PRO A 633 -46.17 -5.37 9.69
C PRO A 633 -47.68 -5.71 9.60
N GLN A 634 -48.54 -4.74 9.25
CA GLN A 634 -49.91 -4.99 8.72
C GLN A 634 -50.29 -3.82 7.79
N MET A 635 -50.42 -4.01 6.47
CA MET A 635 -51.60 -4.48 5.71
C MET A 635 -52.88 -3.60 5.78
N LEU A 636 -53.26 -3.12 4.58
CA LEU A 636 -54.61 -2.97 4.00
C LEU A 636 -55.53 -1.78 4.37
N SER A 637 -55.76 -0.97 3.32
CA SER A 637 -57.08 -0.70 2.71
C SER A 637 -57.77 0.66 2.93
N THR A 638 -58.22 1.21 1.79
CA THR A 638 -59.42 2.07 1.58
C THR A 638 -59.44 3.45 2.23
N SER A 639 -60.15 4.48 1.80
CA SER A 639 -60.96 4.86 0.63
C SER A 639 -61.26 6.36 0.84
N THR A 640 -61.85 7.01 -0.16
CA THR A 640 -62.58 8.30 -0.14
C THR A 640 -61.82 9.63 -0.21
N ARG A 641 -61.93 10.25 -1.41
CA ARG A 641 -62.16 11.69 -1.68
C ARG A 641 -63.54 12.13 -1.09
N PRO A 642 -63.91 13.42 -0.94
CA PRO A 642 -63.66 14.51 -1.93
C PRO A 642 -63.61 15.99 -1.42
N ASN A 643 -63.48 16.90 -2.40
CA ASN A 643 -63.89 18.33 -2.42
C ASN A 643 -63.05 19.29 -1.55
N THR A 644 -62.70 20.53 -1.90
CA THR A 644 -63.06 21.58 -2.89
C THR A 644 -61.95 22.65 -2.69
N THR A 645 -61.48 23.48 -3.63
CA THR A 645 -62.11 24.65 -4.29
C THR A 645 -61.00 25.30 -5.13
N VAL A 646 -61.36 25.80 -6.31
CA VAL A 646 -60.56 26.69 -7.18
C VAL A 646 -60.81 28.15 -6.75
N PRO A 647 -59.87 29.08 -7.01
CA PRO A 647 -60.23 30.16 -7.93
C PRO A 647 -59.18 30.42 -9.03
N SER A 648 -59.74 30.75 -10.18
CA SER A 648 -59.15 31.12 -11.46
C SER A 648 -58.42 32.47 -11.45
N PHE A 649 -57.38 32.61 -12.26
CA PHE A 649 -57.08 33.87 -12.96
C PHE A 649 -56.77 33.62 -14.44
N ARG A 650 -57.29 34.52 -15.28
CA ARG A 650 -57.49 34.40 -16.74
C ARG A 650 -56.34 34.98 -17.57
N PHE A 651 -56.10 34.30 -18.70
CA PHE A 651 -55.84 34.77 -20.08
C PHE A 651 -54.84 35.91 -20.38
N LYS A 652 -53.91 35.63 -21.32
CA LYS A 652 -54.09 36.03 -22.75
C LYS A 652 -53.02 35.41 -23.68
N SER A 653 -53.50 34.75 -24.75
CA SER A 653 -53.01 34.81 -26.14
C SER A 653 -51.70 34.06 -26.49
N LEU A 654 -51.53 33.33 -27.61
CA LEU A 654 -52.37 32.92 -28.75
C LEU A 654 -51.49 32.02 -29.66
N LYS A 655 -52.03 30.88 -30.16
CA LYS A 655 -51.90 30.34 -31.55
C LYS A 655 -50.50 30.04 -32.14
N ILE A 656 -50.17 28.87 -32.72
CA ILE A 656 -50.91 28.02 -33.67
C ILE A 656 -50.30 26.59 -33.76
N LEU A 657 -51.19 25.63 -34.05
CA LEU A 657 -51.03 24.22 -34.46
C LEU A 657 -50.02 24.00 -35.62
N LEU A 658 -49.27 22.90 -35.77
CA LEU A 658 -49.60 21.46 -35.88
C LEU A 658 -50.53 21.08 -37.05
N ALA A 659 -49.95 20.85 -38.24
CA ALA A 659 -50.40 19.93 -39.32
C ALA A 659 -49.31 20.00 -40.42
N PHE A 660 -48.83 18.96 -41.10
CA PHE A 660 -49.49 17.84 -41.75
C PHE A 660 -48.47 16.72 -42.01
N ALA A 661 -48.89 15.48 -41.85
CA ALA A 661 -48.26 14.31 -42.45
C ALA A 661 -48.82 14.08 -43.89
N VAL A 662 -48.10 13.25 -44.64
CA VAL A 662 -48.49 12.51 -45.87
C VAL A 662 -48.19 13.16 -47.23
N LEU A 663 -47.24 12.57 -47.95
CA LEU A 663 -47.16 12.29 -49.42
C LEU A 663 -45.67 11.97 -49.74
N ALA A 664 -45.22 10.72 -49.71
CA ALA A 664 -45.33 9.69 -50.76
C ALA A 664 -44.83 10.12 -52.16
N CYS A 665 -43.75 9.46 -52.59
CA CYS A 665 -43.55 8.85 -53.92
C CYS A 665 -43.07 9.68 -55.15
N PHE A 666 -41.96 9.17 -55.73
CA PHE A 666 -41.47 9.27 -57.13
C PHE A 666 -40.94 10.64 -57.63
N SER A 667 -39.76 10.78 -58.23
CA SER A 667 -39.18 10.13 -59.44
C SER A 667 -37.65 10.36 -59.45
N PHE A 668 -36.73 9.42 -59.76
CA PHE A 668 -36.37 8.74 -61.02
C PHE A 668 -35.73 9.62 -62.14
N VAL A 669 -34.44 9.31 -62.42
CA VAL A 669 -33.62 9.31 -63.67
C VAL A 669 -32.77 10.51 -64.13
N PHE A 670 -31.56 10.10 -64.59
CA PHE A 670 -30.57 10.65 -65.53
C PHE A 670 -29.43 11.46 -64.89
N TYR A 671 -28.13 11.17 -65.13
CA TYR A 671 -27.50 10.91 -66.43
C TYR A 671 -26.10 10.23 -66.29
N MET A 672 -25.81 9.28 -67.21
CA MET A 672 -24.55 8.80 -67.85
C MET A 672 -23.17 9.21 -67.25
N GLY A 673 -22.08 8.42 -67.27
CA GLY A 673 -21.62 7.36 -68.18
C GLY A 673 -20.13 7.60 -68.56
N PHE A 674 -19.42 6.55 -69.01
CA PHE A 674 -17.97 6.39 -69.37
C PHE A 674 -17.03 5.98 -68.22
N LYS A 675 -16.42 4.78 -68.11
CA LYS A 675 -15.90 3.69 -69.00
C LYS A 675 -14.46 3.88 -69.52
N ARG A 676 -13.59 2.93 -69.10
CA ARG A 676 -12.27 2.49 -69.66
C ARG A 676 -11.09 3.46 -69.51
N SER A 677 -9.82 3.05 -69.37
CA SER A 677 -9.15 1.73 -69.30
C SER A 677 -7.69 1.93 -68.86
N SER A 678 -7.03 0.81 -68.53
CA SER A 678 -5.63 0.44 -68.84
C SER A 678 -4.46 1.16 -68.15
N ASP A 679 -3.79 0.37 -67.31
CA ASP A 679 -2.37 -0.04 -67.37
C ASP A 679 -1.21 0.94 -67.55
N ASN A 680 -0.15 0.56 -66.82
CA ASN A 680 1.29 0.74 -67.02
C ASN A 680 1.93 1.91 -66.26
N SER A 681 2.69 1.59 -65.22
CA SER A 681 4.13 1.23 -65.23
C SER A 681 4.95 2.43 -64.77
N LEU A 682 5.57 2.28 -63.60
CA LEU A 682 7.03 2.22 -63.41
C LEU A 682 7.73 3.59 -63.28
N ILE A 683 8.48 3.67 -62.18
CA ILE A 683 9.80 4.30 -62.02
C ILE A 683 9.88 5.80 -61.71
N VAL A 684 10.24 6.02 -60.43
CA VAL A 684 11.32 6.90 -59.93
C VAL A 684 11.30 8.38 -60.35
N ARG A 685 10.90 9.24 -59.40
CA ARG A 685 11.83 10.05 -58.61
C ARG A 685 11.21 10.48 -57.29
#